data_AF-A0A453JTI8-F1
#
_entry.id   AF-A0A453JTI8-F1
#
_cell.length_a   1.000
_cell.length_b   1.000
_cell.length_c   1.000
_cell.angle_alpha   90.00
_cell.angle_beta   90.00
_cell.angle_gamma   90.00
#
_symmetry.space_group_name_H-M   'P 1'
#
loop_
_entity.id
_entity.type
_entity.pdbx_description
1 polymer ?
#
loop_
_entity_poly.entity_id
_entity_poly.type
_entity_poly.pdbx_seq_one_letter_code
_entity_poly.pdbx_strand_id
1 'polypeptide(L)'
;LCVEPVGKQSMTEGTLQPAGDNDQDPSLDSIEKNTEGLLADGQDQQTNSVYHPLQQAEEENQLHDNVESNEMLRNYSSSETDSDSSSGSDSDSEVGKYFYPQIEQLEMAKQPEPGMKFETLEDAHRFYNTYALLTGFEAKRGTNYMRKKFHLICNRSGKSRATPDLQRKRKRKSIEKTNCQAKVIVKLTKGQWEFTTVRNEHNHPLCPSASLTKFYLSHKHISTEERSFLKVLQRTRIPPNKVMKIFRRMRGSFGSTPFKKKDGTNLLCAEQHRKENSDVGRMLMYFKEKELQDPSFQCMKQTDEDNIVRSVFWTDARSRMDYKIFGDFLLFDTTYTTDRHNMLFAPIIGINNHGRTLLLGCALLHDESAETYKWMFETLLHVMEDKMPVSIITNQDEAMAKAIGEVMPQVRHRLCKWDVLEKAQQNISAFIAESGNIKADLDSLVDNSLTEKEFEEGWDALIERYGASENEYLQILWQRRKNWVPVYFREDFYPFVQSHGCDKGMNLLFNDYVLSIDRIEKFIERYEEIHKNITKTDEEDRLQTGTVPSCFSLQPIEKHAADIYTRQIFLKVQRELLHSTAFNVQEVQRGAVYRLNKVFNYENPEFDRNNFEVQVESGTNAFKCQCAKFTRDGILCCHIFRLFTQFGINQIPEQYIVPRWTEKFREEKEKQYKEKCSEQMDTTMRYTNFMTKMADLGKTICSDGAKYDAFMLEVDKIQENFATAQK
;
A
#
# COMPACT_ATOMS: atom_id res chain seq x y z
N LEU A 1 -21.32 -23.24 53.91
CA LEU A 1 -22.53 -23.88 54.45
C LEU A 1 -23.45 -24.07 53.23
N CYS A 2 -23.25 -25.07 52.37
CA CYS A 2 -23.42 -26.52 52.63
C CYS A 2 -24.87 -26.80 53.05
N VAL A 3 -25.63 -27.74 52.47
CA VAL A 3 -25.30 -29.12 52.04
C VAL A 3 -26.31 -29.59 50.94
N GLU A 4 -25.89 -30.41 49.96
CA GLU A 4 -26.79 -31.22 49.10
C GLU A 4 -27.51 -32.33 49.91
N PRO A 5 -28.32 -33.23 49.30
CA PRO A 5 -27.71 -34.53 48.97
C PRO A 5 -28.25 -35.27 47.72
N VAL A 6 -27.32 -35.94 47.00
CA VAL A 6 -27.26 -37.39 46.65
C VAL A 6 -28.56 -38.10 46.16
N GLY A 7 -28.60 -38.93 45.11
CA GLY A 7 -27.58 -39.44 44.17
C GLY A 7 -27.52 -40.99 44.08
N LYS A 8 -27.56 -41.56 42.85
CA LYS A 8 -27.23 -42.97 42.47
C LYS A 8 -28.23 -44.08 42.97
N GLN A 9 -28.36 -45.30 42.41
CA GLN A 9 -27.74 -45.99 41.26
C GLN A 9 -28.60 -47.18 40.75
N SER A 10 -28.60 -47.42 39.42
CA SER A 10 -28.69 -48.71 38.66
C SER A 10 -29.42 -49.97 39.19
N MET A 11 -30.13 -50.67 38.28
CA MET A 11 -30.24 -52.15 38.20
C MET A 11 -30.47 -52.59 36.73
N THR A 12 -29.98 -53.78 36.36
CA THR A 12 -30.17 -54.50 35.07
C THR A 12 -31.58 -55.15 35.02
N GLU A 13 -32.08 -55.88 34.01
CA GLU A 13 -31.47 -56.81 33.04
C GLU A 13 -32.54 -57.24 31.99
N GLY A 14 -32.16 -57.78 30.81
CA GLY A 14 -33.14 -58.28 29.82
C GLY A 14 -32.60 -58.47 28.40
N THR A 15 -31.95 -59.61 28.13
CA THR A 15 -31.20 -59.89 26.89
C THR A 15 -31.90 -60.90 25.98
N LEU A 16 -31.59 -60.86 24.66
CA LEU A 16 -31.49 -61.93 23.64
C LEU A 16 -32.25 -61.52 22.33
N GLN A 17 -31.59 -61.15 21.21
CA GLN A 17 -30.73 -61.91 20.27
C GLN A 17 -31.50 -62.86 19.30
N PRO A 18 -30.95 -63.21 18.11
CA PRO A 18 -29.64 -62.88 17.54
C PRO A 18 -29.66 -62.24 16.12
N ALA A 19 -28.46 -62.02 15.57
CA ALA A 19 -28.19 -61.43 14.26
C ALA A 19 -27.57 -62.45 13.27
N GLY A 20 -27.23 -61.96 12.08
CA GLY A 20 -26.21 -62.53 11.18
C GLY A 20 -26.46 -62.17 9.70
N ASP A 21 -25.48 -62.04 8.82
CA ASP A 21 -24.05 -61.69 8.99
C ASP A 21 -23.45 -61.47 7.58
N ASN A 22 -22.30 -60.77 7.47
CA ASN A 22 -21.34 -60.85 6.34
C ASN A 22 -21.75 -60.33 4.93
N ASP A 23 -20.83 -59.91 4.04
CA ASP A 23 -19.52 -59.23 4.17
C ASP A 23 -19.04 -58.71 2.77
N GLN A 24 -18.04 -57.83 2.74
CA GLN A 24 -17.05 -57.61 1.64
C GLN A 24 -17.43 -57.07 0.21
N ASP A 25 -16.89 -55.88 -0.08
CA ASP A 25 -16.34 -55.40 -1.39
C ASP A 25 -14.94 -56.06 -1.65
N PRO A 26 -14.24 -56.03 -2.84
CA PRO A 26 -14.04 -54.82 -3.71
C PRO A 26 -13.62 -54.97 -5.23
N SER A 27 -13.50 -53.81 -5.92
CA SER A 27 -12.40 -53.38 -6.85
C SER A 27 -12.34 -53.64 -8.40
N LEU A 28 -12.07 -52.51 -9.11
CA LEU A 28 -11.11 -52.22 -10.22
C LEU A 28 -11.35 -52.48 -11.74
N ASP A 29 -10.92 -51.46 -12.52
CA ASP A 29 -10.44 -51.40 -13.94
C ASP A 29 -11.36 -51.76 -15.14
N SER A 30 -11.15 -51.32 -16.41
CA SER A 30 -10.66 -50.05 -17.03
C SER A 30 -10.81 -50.12 -18.60
N ILE A 31 -10.47 -49.05 -19.36
CA ILE A 31 -10.01 -49.04 -20.79
C ILE A 31 -11.01 -48.92 -22.01
N GLU A 32 -10.90 -47.77 -22.75
CA GLU A 32 -10.94 -47.52 -24.24
C GLU A 32 -12.21 -47.81 -25.12
N LYS A 33 -12.47 -47.24 -26.33
CA LYS A 33 -11.79 -46.28 -27.27
C LYS A 33 -12.74 -45.67 -28.36
N ASN A 34 -12.39 -44.48 -28.90
CA ASN A 34 -12.64 -43.88 -30.27
C ASN A 34 -14.09 -43.82 -30.87
N THR A 35 -14.50 -42.91 -31.77
CA THR A 35 -13.85 -42.18 -32.92
C THR A 35 -14.50 -40.81 -33.26
N GLU A 36 -13.70 -39.86 -33.78
CA GLU A 36 -13.81 -38.99 -35.00
C GLU A 36 -15.19 -38.81 -35.72
N GLY A 37 -15.57 -37.73 -36.42
CA GLY A 37 -15.03 -36.41 -36.88
C GLY A 37 -16.09 -35.79 -37.86
N LEU A 38 -16.25 -34.48 -38.14
CA LEU A 38 -15.49 -33.63 -39.08
C LEU A 38 -16.24 -32.29 -39.38
N LEU A 39 -15.47 -31.21 -39.52
CA LEU A 39 -15.56 -29.98 -40.34
C LEU A 39 -16.77 -29.69 -41.28
N ALA A 40 -17.23 -28.41 -41.32
CA ALA A 40 -17.45 -27.61 -42.56
C ALA A 40 -17.76 -26.11 -42.27
N ASP A 41 -17.30 -25.22 -43.17
CA ASP A 41 -17.56 -23.76 -43.19
C ASP A 41 -18.97 -23.39 -43.71
N GLY A 42 -19.39 -22.14 -43.46
CA GLY A 42 -20.51 -21.52 -44.18
C GLY A 42 -20.91 -20.13 -43.68
N GLN A 43 -20.54 -19.06 -44.41
CA GLN A 43 -21.13 -17.73 -44.25
C GLN A 43 -22.50 -17.68 -44.96
N ASP A 44 -23.52 -17.03 -44.38
CA ASP A 44 -24.20 -15.93 -45.07
C ASP A 44 -25.20 -15.16 -44.18
N GLN A 45 -25.64 -14.00 -44.69
CA GLN A 45 -26.40 -12.96 -43.98
C GLN A 45 -27.93 -13.13 -44.09
N GLN A 46 -28.69 -12.82 -43.02
CA GLN A 46 -29.67 -11.71 -42.94
C GLN A 46 -30.77 -11.89 -41.85
N THR A 47 -30.96 -10.80 -41.07
CA THR A 47 -32.21 -10.35 -40.43
C THR A 47 -33.13 -11.35 -39.69
N ASN A 48 -33.20 -11.25 -38.35
CA ASN A 48 -34.27 -10.45 -37.72
C ASN A 48 -34.14 -10.26 -36.20
N SER A 49 -34.77 -9.18 -35.74
CA SER A 49 -35.05 -8.77 -34.36
C SER A 49 -35.37 -9.89 -33.34
N VAL A 50 -34.82 -9.78 -32.12
CA VAL A 50 -35.58 -9.68 -30.85
C VAL A 50 -34.64 -9.26 -29.69
N TYR A 51 -35.20 -8.55 -28.70
CA TYR A 51 -34.54 -8.01 -27.50
C TYR A 51 -33.87 -9.07 -26.60
N HIS A 52 -32.65 -8.79 -26.11
CA HIS A 52 -32.26 -9.06 -24.71
C HIS A 52 -31.12 -8.12 -24.26
N PRO A 53 -31.00 -7.73 -22.97
CA PRO A 53 -30.13 -6.62 -22.54
C PRO A 53 -28.67 -6.99 -22.27
N LEU A 54 -27.85 -5.94 -22.22
CA LEU A 54 -26.46 -5.86 -21.79
C LEU A 54 -26.15 -6.68 -20.53
N GLN A 55 -25.28 -7.70 -20.66
CA GLN A 55 -24.65 -8.37 -19.52
C GLN A 55 -23.36 -9.12 -19.94
N GLN A 56 -22.40 -8.43 -20.58
CA GLN A 56 -21.07 -9.01 -20.89
C GLN A 56 -19.93 -8.02 -21.24
N ALA A 57 -20.00 -6.77 -20.78
CA ALA A 57 -18.96 -5.75 -21.03
C ALA A 57 -18.36 -5.14 -19.74
N GLU A 58 -18.68 -5.69 -18.56
CA GLU A 58 -18.33 -5.10 -17.26
C GLU A 58 -17.38 -5.95 -16.39
N GLU A 59 -16.94 -7.12 -16.85
CA GLU A 59 -16.13 -8.06 -16.03
C GLU A 59 -14.60 -7.78 -15.99
N GLU A 60 -14.09 -6.71 -16.62
CA GLU A 60 -12.66 -6.37 -16.58
C GLU A 60 -12.28 -5.19 -15.66
N ASN A 61 -13.23 -4.55 -14.96
CA ASN A 61 -12.96 -3.37 -14.12
C ASN A 61 -13.50 -3.43 -12.67
N GLN A 62 -13.86 -4.62 -12.16
CA GLN A 62 -14.37 -4.79 -10.78
C GLN A 62 -13.72 -5.97 -10.04
N LEU A 63 -12.43 -5.88 -9.73
CA LEU A 63 -11.76 -6.79 -8.79
C LEU A 63 -11.09 -6.01 -7.66
N HIS A 64 -11.40 -6.41 -6.43
CA HIS A 64 -11.12 -5.75 -5.14
C HIS A 64 -12.08 -4.56 -4.86
N ASP A 65 -12.92 -4.56 -3.82
CA ASP A 65 -12.91 -5.36 -2.57
C ASP A 65 -14.29 -5.86 -2.12
N ASN A 66 -14.33 -7.11 -1.62
CA ASN A 66 -15.36 -7.62 -0.70
C ASN A 66 -14.91 -8.98 -0.11
N VAL A 67 -14.47 -9.01 1.15
CA VAL A 67 -14.45 -10.23 1.99
C VAL A 67 -14.73 -9.86 3.44
N GLU A 68 -15.71 -10.53 4.04
CA GLU A 68 -16.12 -10.37 5.43
C GLU A 68 -15.05 -10.81 6.46
N SER A 69 -15.11 -10.14 7.62
CA SER A 69 -15.08 -10.73 8.97
C SER A 69 -14.08 -11.86 9.29
N ASN A 70 -13.11 -11.55 10.16
CA ASN A 70 -12.76 -12.45 11.26
C ASN A 70 -12.19 -11.65 12.45
N GLU A 71 -12.78 -11.86 13.63
CA GLU A 71 -12.35 -11.23 14.89
C GLU A 71 -11.12 -11.90 15.51
N MET A 72 -10.60 -11.26 16.57
CA MET A 72 -9.74 -11.82 17.62
C MET A 72 -8.35 -12.33 17.18
N LEU A 73 -7.23 -11.78 17.68
CA LEU A 73 -6.99 -11.43 19.08
C LEU A 73 -5.81 -10.44 19.21
N ARG A 74 -6.01 -9.36 19.98
CA ARG A 74 -4.92 -8.54 20.51
C ARG A 74 -4.22 -9.30 21.65
N ASN A 75 -2.90 -9.16 21.71
CA ASN A 75 -2.10 -8.87 22.91
C ASN A 75 -0.63 -9.26 22.66
N TYR A 76 0.29 -8.31 22.81
CA TYR A 76 1.30 -8.39 23.87
C TYR A 76 1.97 -7.03 24.07
N SER A 77 2.00 -6.60 25.32
CA SER A 77 2.52 -5.29 25.74
C SER A 77 3.99 -5.38 26.16
N SER A 78 4.69 -4.26 25.92
CA SER A 78 5.76 -3.69 26.76
C SER A 78 7.21 -4.22 26.71
N SER A 79 8.07 -3.20 26.81
CA SER A 79 9.34 -3.09 27.55
C SER A 79 10.66 -3.50 26.86
N GLU A 80 11.48 -2.48 26.68
CA GLU A 80 12.84 -2.44 26.14
C GLU A 80 13.89 -2.44 27.28
N THR A 81 15.12 -2.00 26.96
CA THR A 81 16.27 -1.67 27.82
C THR A 81 17.24 -2.83 28.18
N ASP A 82 18.26 -2.99 27.32
CA ASP A 82 19.71 -2.79 27.57
C ASP A 82 20.33 -3.40 28.85
N SER A 83 21.47 -4.09 28.87
CA SER A 83 22.70 -4.05 28.03
C SER A 83 23.49 -5.40 28.19
N ASP A 84 24.77 -5.65 27.86
CA ASP A 84 25.90 -4.81 27.41
C ASP A 84 27.00 -5.59 26.61
N SER A 85 27.79 -4.83 25.85
CA SER A 85 29.22 -4.91 25.47
C SER A 85 30.07 -6.21 25.30
N SER A 86 30.90 -6.14 24.24
CA SER A 86 32.30 -6.64 24.12
C SER A 86 32.53 -8.14 23.83
N SER A 87 33.40 -8.58 22.88
CA SER A 87 34.15 -7.88 21.80
C SER A 87 34.70 -8.87 20.76
N GLY A 88 34.87 -8.42 19.51
CA GLY A 88 36.02 -8.70 18.63
C GLY A 88 36.36 -10.14 18.20
N SER A 89 36.11 -10.49 16.94
CA SER A 89 37.13 -10.50 15.87
C SER A 89 36.73 -11.37 14.67
N ASP A 90 37.01 -10.87 13.46
CA ASP A 90 36.58 -11.46 12.20
C ASP A 90 37.38 -12.69 11.76
N SER A 91 36.68 -13.62 11.09
CA SER A 91 37.22 -14.23 9.87
C SER A 91 36.08 -14.80 9.03
N ASP A 92 36.20 -14.66 7.71
CA ASP A 92 35.16 -14.96 6.74
C ASP A 92 34.57 -16.37 6.90
N SER A 93 33.24 -16.44 7.02
CA SER A 93 32.48 -17.67 6.77
C SER A 93 31.70 -17.50 5.47
N GLU A 94 32.33 -17.96 4.39
CA GLU A 94 31.77 -17.89 3.04
C GLU A 94 30.39 -18.56 2.94
N VAL A 95 29.52 -17.82 2.25
CA VAL A 95 28.35 -18.21 1.46
C VAL A 95 28.07 -19.71 1.35
N GLY A 96 26.84 -20.12 1.70
CA GLY A 96 26.47 -21.52 1.84
C GLY A 96 26.26 -22.32 0.54
N LYS A 97 26.31 -23.65 0.69
CA LYS A 97 25.70 -24.67 -0.18
C LYS A 97 25.31 -25.88 0.69
N TYR A 98 24.08 -25.87 1.22
CA TYR A 98 23.48 -27.06 1.83
C TYR A 98 22.75 -27.85 0.74
N PHE A 99 22.98 -29.16 0.67
CA PHE A 99 22.70 -29.95 -0.53
C PHE A 99 21.66 -31.05 -0.27
N TYR A 100 20.81 -31.30 -1.27
CA TYR A 100 19.95 -32.47 -1.36
C TYR A 100 20.34 -33.27 -2.60
N PRO A 101 20.69 -34.56 -2.48
CA PRO A 101 21.13 -35.39 -3.60
C PRO A 101 20.01 -35.68 -4.60
N GLN A 102 20.38 -35.82 -5.87
CA GLN A 102 19.48 -36.33 -6.92
C GLN A 102 19.23 -37.83 -6.73
N ILE A 103 18.22 -38.39 -7.42
CA ILE A 103 17.77 -39.77 -7.23
C ILE A 103 18.90 -40.75 -7.60
N GLU A 104 19.61 -40.50 -8.70
CA GLU A 104 20.76 -41.31 -9.14
C GLU A 104 21.90 -41.29 -8.11
N GLN A 105 22.07 -40.19 -7.38
CA GLN A 105 23.10 -40.05 -6.34
C GLN A 105 22.72 -40.77 -5.03
N LEU A 106 21.44 -41.00 -4.78
CA LEU A 106 20.96 -41.82 -3.66
C LEU A 106 21.15 -43.32 -3.96
N GLU A 107 20.98 -43.72 -5.23
CA GLU A 107 21.20 -45.10 -5.70
C GLU A 107 22.69 -45.49 -5.77
N MET A 108 23.58 -44.53 -6.09
CA MET A 108 25.03 -44.76 -6.17
C MET A 108 25.79 -44.62 -4.83
N ALA A 109 25.11 -44.41 -3.72
CA ALA A 109 25.74 -44.05 -2.44
C ALA A 109 26.47 -45.24 -1.77
N LYS A 110 27.80 -45.26 -1.92
CA LYS A 110 28.69 -46.24 -1.26
C LYS A 110 29.05 -45.79 0.16
N GLN A 111 29.39 -46.75 1.02
CA GLN A 111 29.96 -46.45 2.34
C GLN A 111 31.28 -45.67 2.16
N PRO A 112 31.57 -44.64 2.97
CA PRO A 112 32.85 -43.94 2.88
C PRO A 112 33.99 -44.86 3.28
N GLU A 113 35.05 -44.86 2.47
CA GLU A 113 36.26 -45.68 2.65
C GLU A 113 37.51 -44.79 2.68
N PRO A 114 38.57 -45.18 3.41
CA PRO A 114 39.87 -44.53 3.30
C PRO A 114 40.42 -44.61 1.87
N GLY A 115 40.99 -43.52 1.36
CA GLY A 115 41.55 -43.44 0.01
C GLY A 115 40.57 -42.93 -1.07
N MET A 116 39.30 -42.70 -0.76
CA MET A 116 38.37 -42.00 -1.66
C MET A 116 38.87 -40.57 -1.95
N LYS A 117 38.87 -40.17 -3.23
CA LYS A 117 39.40 -38.89 -3.72
C LYS A 117 38.32 -38.02 -4.34
N PHE A 118 38.50 -36.71 -4.19
CA PHE A 118 37.57 -35.67 -4.63
C PHE A 118 38.34 -34.48 -5.21
N GLU A 119 37.74 -33.82 -6.20
CA GLU A 119 38.31 -32.62 -6.83
C GLU A 119 38.23 -31.42 -5.88
N THR A 120 37.09 -31.22 -5.21
CA THR A 120 36.91 -30.16 -4.21
C THR A 120 36.60 -30.70 -2.82
N LEU A 121 36.82 -29.86 -1.80
CA LEU A 121 36.38 -30.13 -0.42
C LEU A 121 34.84 -30.20 -0.34
N GLU A 122 34.17 -29.44 -1.20
CA GLU A 122 32.71 -29.38 -1.33
C GLU A 122 32.15 -30.70 -1.87
N ASP A 123 32.81 -31.35 -2.83
CA ASP A 123 32.44 -32.70 -3.31
C ASP A 123 32.62 -33.75 -2.21
N ALA A 124 33.74 -33.70 -1.48
CA ALA A 124 34.02 -34.58 -0.34
C ALA A 124 32.96 -34.41 0.77
N HIS A 125 32.54 -33.17 1.03
CA HIS A 125 31.46 -32.84 1.95
C HIS A 125 30.09 -33.29 1.42
N ARG A 126 29.82 -33.13 0.12
CA ARG A 126 28.58 -33.55 -0.55
C ARG A 126 28.39 -35.06 -0.44
N PHE A 127 29.45 -35.84 -0.70
CA PHE A 127 29.45 -37.29 -0.58
C PHE A 127 29.11 -37.73 0.85
N TYR A 128 29.83 -37.21 1.85
CA TYR A 128 29.59 -37.59 3.25
C TYR A 128 28.23 -37.13 3.79
N ASN A 129 27.71 -35.97 3.36
CA ASN A 129 26.37 -35.50 3.74
C ASN A 129 25.26 -36.34 3.07
N THR A 130 25.51 -36.88 1.87
CA THR A 130 24.60 -37.80 1.18
C THR A 130 24.54 -39.17 1.88
N TYR A 131 25.71 -39.71 2.26
CA TYR A 131 25.81 -40.90 3.10
C TYR A 131 25.10 -40.72 4.45
N ALA A 132 25.25 -39.54 5.09
CA ALA A 132 24.57 -39.22 6.34
C ALA A 132 23.04 -39.17 6.19
N LEU A 133 22.52 -38.59 5.09
CA LEU A 133 21.08 -38.54 4.78
C LEU A 133 20.45 -39.94 4.65
N LEU A 134 21.14 -40.87 3.99
CA LEU A 134 20.69 -42.26 3.83
C LEU A 134 20.82 -43.07 5.12
N THR A 135 21.91 -42.88 5.86
CA THR A 135 22.24 -43.61 7.09
C THR A 135 21.50 -43.03 8.32
N GLY A 136 20.77 -41.92 8.18
CA GLY A 136 19.90 -41.37 9.23
C GLY A 136 20.60 -40.51 10.29
N PHE A 137 21.67 -39.78 9.92
CA PHE A 137 22.32 -38.79 10.79
C PHE A 137 22.63 -37.48 10.05
N GLU A 138 23.06 -36.46 10.81
CA GLU A 138 23.47 -35.16 10.26
C GLU A 138 24.99 -35.00 10.39
N ALA A 139 25.67 -34.76 9.26
CA ALA A 139 27.09 -34.46 9.22
C ALA A 139 27.35 -32.96 9.48
N LYS A 140 28.44 -32.64 10.19
CA LYS A 140 28.89 -31.27 10.48
C LYS A 140 30.38 -31.12 10.24
N ARG A 141 30.80 -29.94 9.76
CA ARG A 141 32.21 -29.55 9.73
C ARG A 141 32.69 -29.35 11.18
N GLY A 142 33.70 -30.13 11.57
CA GLY A 142 34.40 -30.06 12.85
C GLY A 142 35.69 -29.23 12.75
N THR A 143 36.72 -29.63 13.49
CA THR A 143 37.99 -28.90 13.50
C THR A 143 38.70 -28.91 12.14
N ASN A 144 39.27 -27.75 11.80
CA ASN A 144 40.12 -27.48 10.65
C ASN A 144 41.58 -27.42 11.15
N TYR A 145 42.53 -27.94 10.37
CA TYR A 145 43.95 -27.64 10.54
C TYR A 145 44.54 -27.08 9.24
N MET A 146 45.04 -25.84 9.32
CA MET A 146 45.76 -25.13 8.25
C MET A 146 45.04 -25.08 6.88
N ARG A 147 43.70 -25.14 6.86
CA ARG A 147 42.86 -25.29 5.64
C ARG A 147 43.29 -26.44 4.71
N LYS A 148 44.08 -27.40 5.20
CA LYS A 148 44.60 -28.58 4.45
C LYS A 148 44.09 -29.90 5.01
N LYS A 149 43.42 -29.88 6.15
CA LYS A 149 42.80 -31.03 6.81
C LYS A 149 41.50 -30.60 7.49
N PHE A 150 40.40 -31.27 7.16
CA PHE A 150 39.07 -31.00 7.69
C PHE A 150 38.48 -32.25 8.32
N HIS A 151 37.88 -32.12 9.49
CA HIS A 151 37.11 -33.18 10.12
C HIS A 151 35.62 -33.01 9.80
N LEU A 152 34.97 -34.05 9.31
CA LEU A 152 33.52 -34.14 9.17
C LEU A 152 33.01 -35.09 10.25
N ILE A 153 32.08 -34.66 11.11
CA ILE A 153 31.70 -35.36 12.33
C ILE A 153 30.17 -35.50 12.44
N CYS A 154 29.70 -36.54 13.15
CA CYS A 154 28.29 -36.68 13.50
C CYS A 154 27.80 -35.53 14.41
N ASN A 155 26.56 -35.09 14.23
CA ASN A 155 25.94 -34.03 15.05
C ASN A 155 25.83 -34.33 16.55
N ARG A 156 25.88 -35.59 16.98
CA ARG A 156 25.94 -36.02 18.40
C ARG A 156 27.37 -36.14 18.94
N SER A 157 28.39 -35.71 18.20
CA SER A 157 29.79 -35.78 18.62
C SER A 157 30.16 -34.75 19.71
N GLY A 158 31.16 -35.10 20.52
CA GLY A 158 31.63 -34.33 21.69
C GLY A 158 30.80 -34.54 22.96
N LYS A 159 31.22 -33.91 24.07
CA LYS A 159 30.53 -34.00 25.36
C LYS A 159 29.40 -32.96 25.45
N SER A 160 28.30 -33.30 26.11
CA SER A 160 27.31 -32.30 26.55
C SER A 160 27.96 -31.32 27.51
N ARG A 161 27.89 -30.01 27.22
CA ARG A 161 28.25 -28.98 28.19
C ARG A 161 27.04 -28.83 29.13
N ALA A 162 27.23 -29.09 30.42
CA ALA A 162 26.29 -28.61 31.42
C ALA A 162 26.30 -27.08 31.35
N THR A 163 25.13 -26.46 31.15
CA THR A 163 24.94 -25.01 31.27
C THR A 163 24.48 -24.73 32.70
N PRO A 164 25.34 -24.16 33.57
CA PRO A 164 24.91 -23.73 34.90
C PRO A 164 24.18 -22.40 34.78
N ASP A 165 22.93 -22.42 34.31
CA ASP A 165 22.08 -21.24 34.31
C ASP A 165 20.59 -21.63 34.33
N LEU A 166 19.91 -21.29 35.42
CA LEU A 166 18.52 -21.67 35.71
C LEU A 166 17.49 -20.62 35.25
N GLN A 167 17.90 -19.51 34.62
CA GLN A 167 16.98 -18.39 34.34
C GLN A 167 16.55 -18.19 32.87
N ARG A 168 16.86 -19.10 31.94
CA ARG A 168 16.35 -19.03 30.55
C ARG A 168 14.98 -19.72 30.37
N LYS A 169 13.89 -18.93 30.42
CA LYS A 169 12.50 -19.37 30.17
C LYS A 169 12.23 -20.02 28.79
N ARG A 170 13.15 -19.96 27.81
CA ARG A 170 13.05 -20.71 26.54
C ARG A 170 13.90 -21.99 26.58
N LYS A 171 13.24 -23.14 26.73
CA LYS A 171 13.83 -24.48 26.46
C LYS A 171 14.29 -24.57 25.00
N ARG A 172 15.57 -24.27 24.72
CA ARG A 172 16.22 -24.68 23.47
C ARG A 172 16.28 -26.22 23.48
N LYS A 173 15.63 -26.89 22.52
CA LYS A 173 15.84 -28.33 22.29
C LYS A 173 17.27 -28.55 21.78
N SER A 174 18.24 -28.70 22.69
CA SER A 174 19.59 -29.10 22.35
C SER A 174 19.59 -30.55 21.89
N ILE A 175 20.34 -30.85 20.83
CA ILE A 175 20.60 -32.23 20.43
C ILE A 175 21.49 -32.85 21.50
N GLU A 176 21.07 -33.96 22.09
CA GLU A 176 21.87 -34.71 23.06
C GLU A 176 23.18 -35.18 22.43
N LYS A 177 24.30 -34.81 23.06
CA LYS A 177 25.63 -35.23 22.61
C LYS A 177 26.03 -36.51 23.32
N THR A 178 26.09 -37.60 22.56
CA THR A 178 26.46 -38.93 23.07
C THR A 178 27.97 -39.19 23.01
N ASN A 179 28.78 -38.17 22.73
CA ASN A 179 30.22 -38.31 22.47
C ASN A 179 30.54 -39.26 21.29
N CYS A 180 29.66 -39.26 20.27
CA CYS A 180 29.77 -40.09 19.08
C CYS A 180 31.13 -39.91 18.38
N GLN A 181 31.77 -41.04 18.03
CA GLN A 181 33.10 -41.07 17.41
C GLN A 181 33.08 -41.15 15.88
N ALA A 182 31.89 -41.26 15.27
CA ALA A 182 31.70 -41.27 13.83
C ALA A 182 32.24 -39.98 13.20
N LYS A 183 33.25 -40.13 12.34
CA LYS A 183 33.95 -39.04 11.66
C LYS A 183 34.69 -39.48 10.41
N VAL A 184 34.79 -38.58 9.46
CA VAL A 184 35.68 -38.66 8.30
C VAL A 184 36.70 -37.52 8.37
N ILE A 185 37.96 -37.80 8.04
CA ILE A 185 39.03 -36.82 7.94
C ILE A 185 39.41 -36.67 6.48
N VAL A 186 39.16 -35.49 5.92
CA VAL A 186 39.53 -35.12 4.55
C VAL A 186 40.86 -34.35 4.59
N LYS A 187 41.84 -34.73 3.78
CA LYS A 187 43.15 -34.08 3.70
C LYS A 187 43.50 -33.77 2.25
N LEU A 188 44.08 -32.60 2.00
CA LEU A 188 44.65 -32.25 0.70
C LEU A 188 46.01 -32.94 0.53
N THR A 189 46.09 -33.87 -0.42
CA THR A 189 47.29 -34.65 -0.74
C THR A 189 47.59 -34.53 -2.23
N LYS A 190 48.76 -34.00 -2.61
CA LYS A 190 49.19 -33.82 -4.01
C LYS A 190 48.14 -33.11 -4.91
N GLY A 191 47.39 -32.15 -4.36
CA GLY A 191 46.38 -31.37 -5.10
C GLY A 191 44.96 -31.97 -5.13
N GLN A 192 44.75 -33.19 -4.61
CA GLN A 192 43.42 -33.81 -4.50
C GLN A 192 42.99 -33.97 -3.04
N TRP A 193 41.69 -33.91 -2.78
CA TRP A 193 41.12 -34.10 -1.45
C TRP A 193 40.84 -35.58 -1.19
N GLU A 194 41.43 -36.16 -0.15
CA GLU A 194 41.37 -37.59 0.13
C GLU A 194 40.83 -37.89 1.54
N PHE A 195 39.99 -38.91 1.67
CA PHE A 195 39.58 -39.44 2.98
C PHE A 195 40.73 -40.24 3.62
N THR A 196 41.46 -39.65 4.57
CA THR A 196 42.60 -40.30 5.24
C THR A 196 42.23 -41.10 6.48
N THR A 197 41.02 -40.91 7.01
CA THR A 197 40.54 -41.65 8.19
C THR A 197 39.02 -41.66 8.15
N VAL A 198 38.42 -42.84 8.24
CA VAL A 198 36.97 -43.02 8.27
C VAL A 198 36.61 -43.82 9.52
N ARG A 199 35.56 -43.39 10.22
CA ARG A 199 34.91 -44.11 11.33
C ARG A 199 33.40 -43.96 11.14
N ASN A 200 32.72 -45.07 10.89
CA ASN A 200 31.28 -45.12 10.58
C ASN A 200 30.43 -45.66 11.74
N GLU A 201 31.04 -45.99 12.88
CA GLU A 201 30.35 -46.54 14.04
C GLU A 201 29.68 -45.44 14.87
N HIS A 202 28.36 -45.59 15.09
CA HIS A 202 27.55 -44.69 15.90
C HIS A 202 27.18 -45.34 17.24
N ASN A 203 27.28 -44.58 18.33
CA ASN A 203 26.91 -45.01 19.68
C ASN A 203 25.50 -44.53 20.10
N HIS A 204 24.62 -44.32 19.14
CA HIS A 204 23.26 -43.83 19.33
C HIS A 204 22.36 -44.37 18.21
N PRO A 205 21.04 -44.50 18.43
CA PRO A 205 20.12 -44.84 17.35
C PRO A 205 20.18 -43.79 16.23
N LEU A 206 20.07 -44.29 15.01
CA LEU A 206 19.98 -43.51 13.77
C LEU A 206 18.51 -43.30 13.39
N CYS A 207 18.21 -42.28 12.58
CA CYS A 207 16.84 -42.03 12.15
C CYS A 207 16.38 -43.11 11.15
N PRO A 208 15.31 -43.89 11.44
CA PRO A 208 14.95 -45.06 10.65
C PRO A 208 14.32 -44.75 9.28
N SER A 209 14.23 -43.47 8.88
CA SER A 209 13.71 -43.10 7.57
C SER A 209 14.44 -41.88 6.99
N ALA A 210 14.95 -42.03 5.76
CA ALA A 210 15.48 -40.90 4.98
C ALA A 210 14.43 -39.78 4.81
N SER A 211 13.13 -40.14 4.75
CA SER A 211 12.01 -39.18 4.65
C SER A 211 11.86 -38.26 5.87
N LEU A 212 12.39 -38.65 7.04
CA LEU A 212 12.44 -37.84 8.26
C LEU A 212 13.79 -37.11 8.39
N THR A 213 14.86 -37.72 7.89
CA THR A 213 16.23 -37.17 7.92
C THR A 213 16.35 -35.86 7.12
N LYS A 214 15.51 -35.65 6.09
CA LYS A 214 15.39 -34.37 5.35
C LYS A 214 15.06 -33.13 6.22
N PHE A 215 14.62 -33.31 7.46
CA PHE A 215 14.30 -32.20 8.37
C PHE A 215 15.50 -31.72 9.24
N TYR A 216 16.67 -32.37 9.18
CA TYR A 216 17.90 -31.86 9.81
C TYR A 216 18.44 -30.60 9.11
N LEU A 217 19.22 -29.80 9.81
CA LEU A 217 19.65 -28.47 9.33
C LEU A 217 20.60 -28.57 8.13
N SER A 218 21.43 -29.64 8.07
CA SER A 218 22.34 -29.97 6.97
C SER A 218 21.69 -30.26 5.62
N HIS A 219 20.38 -30.53 5.58
CA HIS A 219 19.63 -30.95 4.39
C HIS A 219 18.60 -29.91 3.93
N LYS A 220 18.61 -28.72 4.54
CA LYS A 220 17.75 -27.60 4.12
C LYS A 220 18.38 -26.82 2.96
N HIS A 221 17.80 -26.92 1.76
CA HIS A 221 18.21 -26.14 0.59
C HIS A 221 17.12 -25.13 0.16
N ILE A 222 17.57 -23.98 -0.36
CA ILE A 222 16.83 -22.99 -1.15
C ILE A 222 17.77 -22.66 -2.31
N SER A 223 17.32 -22.80 -3.56
CA SER A 223 18.17 -22.49 -4.72
C SER A 223 18.47 -20.98 -4.83
N THR A 224 19.44 -20.61 -5.66
CA THR A 224 19.75 -19.20 -5.97
C THR A 224 18.56 -18.48 -6.61
N GLU A 225 17.84 -19.17 -7.49
CA GLU A 225 16.67 -18.70 -8.22
C GLU A 225 15.47 -18.60 -7.26
N GLU A 226 15.25 -19.61 -6.42
CA GLU A 226 14.24 -19.58 -5.36
C GLU A 226 14.52 -18.46 -4.35
N ARG A 227 15.79 -18.16 -4.04
CA ARG A 227 16.14 -17.04 -3.15
C ARG A 227 15.90 -15.69 -3.82
N SER A 228 16.17 -15.55 -5.11
CA SER A 228 15.85 -14.34 -5.89
C SER A 228 14.34 -14.15 -6.03
N PHE A 229 13.58 -15.21 -6.29
CA PHE A 229 12.12 -15.16 -6.34
C PHE A 229 11.50 -14.89 -4.96
N LEU A 230 12.05 -15.48 -3.89
CA LEU A 230 11.68 -15.17 -2.51
C LEU A 230 11.89 -13.68 -2.20
N LYS A 231 12.98 -13.06 -2.67
CA LYS A 231 13.20 -11.61 -2.53
C LYS A 231 12.13 -10.79 -3.26
N VAL A 232 11.69 -11.20 -4.45
CA VAL A 232 10.57 -10.54 -5.16
C VAL A 232 9.28 -10.64 -4.36
N LEU A 233 8.88 -11.84 -3.93
CA LEU A 233 7.68 -12.06 -3.11
C LEU A 233 7.75 -11.36 -1.73
N GLN A 234 8.95 -11.10 -1.22
CA GLN A 234 9.18 -10.34 0.01
C GLN A 234 9.10 -8.82 -0.20
N ARG A 235 9.56 -8.30 -1.36
CA ARG A 235 9.38 -6.89 -1.74
C ARG A 235 7.90 -6.55 -1.84
N THR A 236 7.11 -7.42 -2.45
CA THR A 236 5.64 -7.29 -2.57
C THR A 236 4.86 -7.66 -1.30
N ARG A 237 5.53 -7.73 -0.13
CA ARG A 237 4.93 -7.93 1.21
C ARG A 237 4.00 -9.12 1.38
N ILE A 238 4.06 -10.12 0.50
CA ILE A 238 3.19 -11.29 0.58
C ILE A 238 3.46 -11.98 1.95
N PRO A 239 2.44 -12.20 2.80
CA PRO A 239 2.64 -12.78 4.12
C PRO A 239 3.41 -14.10 4.02
N PRO A 240 4.37 -14.43 4.91
CA PRO A 240 5.19 -15.64 4.76
C PRO A 240 4.39 -16.95 4.69
N ASN A 241 3.14 -16.96 5.20
CA ASN A 241 2.18 -18.05 5.02
C ASN A 241 1.71 -18.19 3.55
N LYS A 242 1.39 -17.07 2.87
CA LYS A 242 1.02 -17.02 1.44
C LYS A 242 2.24 -17.32 0.56
N VAL A 243 3.43 -16.77 0.84
CA VAL A 243 4.68 -17.11 0.13
C VAL A 243 4.95 -18.62 0.20
N MET A 244 4.80 -19.22 1.38
CA MET A 244 4.96 -20.66 1.56
C MET A 244 3.89 -21.48 0.81
N LYS A 245 2.66 -20.97 0.61
CA LYS A 245 1.67 -21.61 -0.28
C LYS A 245 2.11 -21.54 -1.75
N ILE A 246 2.67 -20.41 -2.19
CA ILE A 246 3.19 -20.24 -3.56
C ILE A 246 4.33 -21.23 -3.83
N PHE A 247 5.36 -21.29 -2.97
CA PHE A 247 6.46 -22.25 -3.13
C PHE A 247 6.02 -23.73 -3.10
N ARG A 248 5.00 -24.08 -2.30
CA ARG A 248 4.42 -25.43 -2.34
C ARG A 248 3.71 -25.72 -3.66
N ARG A 249 2.97 -24.76 -4.22
CA ARG A 249 2.25 -24.94 -5.48
C ARG A 249 3.19 -25.01 -6.69
N MET A 250 4.28 -24.22 -6.68
CA MET A 250 5.33 -24.28 -7.71
C MET A 250 6.11 -25.61 -7.73
N ARG A 251 6.29 -26.26 -6.57
CA ARG A 251 7.03 -27.54 -6.47
C ARG A 251 6.15 -28.79 -6.70
N GLY A 252 4.86 -28.64 -6.99
CA GLY A 252 3.95 -29.76 -7.23
C GLY A 252 3.62 -30.61 -5.99
N SER A 253 2.75 -31.60 -6.17
CA SER A 253 2.19 -32.41 -5.08
C SER A 253 3.11 -33.55 -4.61
N PHE A 254 4.26 -33.23 -4.02
CA PHE A 254 4.96 -34.12 -3.08
C PHE A 254 5.63 -33.33 -1.95
N GLY A 255 5.56 -33.83 -0.71
CA GLY A 255 5.88 -33.07 0.50
C GLY A 255 7.38 -32.75 0.71
N SER A 256 7.91 -31.75 0.01
CA SER A 256 9.33 -31.38 0.04
C SER A 256 9.60 -29.86 -0.11
N THR A 257 9.21 -29.07 0.89
CA THR A 257 9.81 -27.74 1.13
C THR A 257 10.85 -27.86 2.26
N PRO A 258 12.17 -27.74 2.00
CA PRO A 258 13.19 -27.97 3.04
C PRO A 258 13.21 -26.90 4.14
N PHE A 259 12.69 -25.71 3.84
CA PHE A 259 12.70 -24.54 4.71
C PHE A 259 11.34 -24.30 5.38
N LYS A 260 11.37 -23.93 6.67
CA LYS A 260 10.21 -23.57 7.50
C LYS A 260 9.99 -22.06 7.41
N LYS A 261 8.79 -21.58 7.79
CA LYS A 261 8.46 -20.14 7.90
C LYS A 261 9.57 -19.31 8.55
N LYS A 262 10.15 -19.82 9.65
CA LYS A 262 11.24 -19.18 10.40
C LYS A 262 12.54 -19.03 9.61
N ASP A 263 12.84 -19.90 8.65
CA ASP A 263 14.09 -19.83 7.90
C ASP A 263 14.06 -18.63 6.92
N GLY A 264 12.90 -18.33 6.32
CA GLY A 264 12.69 -17.08 5.57
C GLY A 264 12.75 -15.83 6.44
N THR A 265 12.20 -15.87 7.66
CA THR A 265 12.31 -14.77 8.64
C THR A 265 13.75 -14.56 9.11
N ASN A 266 14.51 -15.64 9.33
CA ASN A 266 15.93 -15.54 9.72
C ASN A 266 16.80 -14.97 8.59
N LEU A 267 16.46 -15.26 7.33
CA LEU A 267 17.12 -14.65 6.17
C LEU A 267 16.91 -13.12 6.16
N LEU A 268 15.68 -12.67 6.44
CA LEU A 268 15.35 -11.25 6.57
C LEU A 268 16.16 -10.58 7.69
N CYS A 269 16.19 -11.14 8.90
CA CYS A 269 17.00 -10.60 10.00
C CYS A 269 18.51 -10.55 9.63
N ALA A 270 19.05 -11.61 9.04
CA ALA A 270 20.47 -11.69 8.68
C ALA A 270 20.88 -10.71 7.56
N GLU A 271 19.95 -10.31 6.68
CA GLU A 271 20.18 -9.25 5.69
C GLU A 271 19.90 -7.84 6.28
N GLN A 272 18.96 -7.70 7.23
CA GLN A 272 18.65 -6.43 7.92
C GLN A 272 19.75 -5.95 8.88
N HIS A 273 20.49 -6.85 9.55
CA HIS A 273 21.55 -6.48 10.51
C HIS A 273 22.91 -6.10 9.87
N ARG A 274 23.03 -5.99 8.54
CA ARG A 274 24.34 -5.82 7.88
C ARG A 274 24.86 -4.40 7.68
N LYS A 275 24.06 -3.37 7.98
CA LYS A 275 24.49 -1.94 7.94
C LYS A 275 23.68 -1.15 8.98
N GLU A 276 24.34 -0.52 9.95
CA GLU A 276 23.64 0.15 11.08
C GLU A 276 23.72 1.69 11.09
N ASN A 277 24.62 2.36 10.35
CA ASN A 277 24.78 3.83 10.41
C ASN A 277 24.87 4.53 9.04
N SER A 278 23.97 4.27 8.07
CA SER A 278 24.05 4.95 6.75
C SER A 278 22.73 5.28 6.04
N ASP A 279 21.57 5.23 6.70
CA ASP A 279 20.27 5.42 6.02
C ASP A 279 20.04 6.86 5.51
N VAL A 280 20.06 7.86 6.39
CA VAL A 280 19.91 9.28 6.02
C VAL A 280 21.03 9.73 5.06
N GLY A 281 22.26 9.26 5.27
CA GLY A 281 23.38 9.58 4.37
C GLY A 281 23.18 9.08 2.93
N ARG A 282 22.56 7.89 2.76
CA ARG A 282 22.24 7.33 1.43
C ARG A 282 21.06 8.05 0.79
N MET A 283 20.04 8.42 1.56
CA MET A 283 18.95 9.29 1.11
C MET A 283 19.50 10.62 0.54
N LEU A 284 20.41 11.28 1.26
CA LEU A 284 20.97 12.55 0.81
C LEU A 284 21.88 12.40 -0.42
N MET A 285 22.57 11.26 -0.59
CA MET A 285 23.28 10.97 -1.84
C MET A 285 22.31 10.74 -3.00
N TYR A 286 21.22 10.02 -2.78
CA TYR A 286 20.16 9.80 -3.77
C TYR A 286 19.47 11.12 -4.17
N PHE A 287 19.14 12.00 -3.22
CA PHE A 287 18.57 13.31 -3.56
C PHE A 287 19.55 14.19 -4.34
N LYS A 288 20.85 14.17 -4.02
CA LYS A 288 21.88 14.83 -4.85
C LYS A 288 21.99 14.22 -6.25
N GLU A 289 21.82 12.91 -6.39
CA GLU A 289 21.77 12.26 -7.70
C GLU A 289 20.53 12.70 -8.50
N LYS A 290 19.39 12.92 -7.83
CA LYS A 290 18.18 13.50 -8.44
C LYS A 290 18.37 14.96 -8.83
N GLU A 291 18.99 15.80 -7.99
CA GLU A 291 19.35 17.19 -8.33
C GLU A 291 20.26 17.28 -9.57
N LEU A 292 21.12 16.28 -9.79
CA LEU A 292 21.97 16.18 -10.99
C LEU A 292 21.21 15.69 -12.24
N GLN A 293 20.16 14.87 -12.06
CA GLN A 293 19.31 14.37 -13.15
C GLN A 293 18.21 15.36 -13.56
N ASP A 294 17.66 16.08 -12.59
CA ASP A 294 16.66 17.14 -12.74
C ASP A 294 17.10 18.39 -11.98
N PRO A 295 17.67 19.40 -12.67
CA PRO A 295 18.06 20.68 -12.07
C PRO A 295 16.91 21.47 -11.42
N SER A 296 15.66 21.05 -11.62
CA SER A 296 14.47 21.67 -11.02
C SER A 296 13.97 20.95 -9.77
N PHE A 297 14.54 19.78 -9.45
CA PHE A 297 14.35 19.10 -8.17
C PHE A 297 15.02 19.91 -7.07
N GLN A 298 14.33 20.09 -5.94
CA GLN A 298 14.84 20.88 -4.81
C GLN A 298 14.78 20.06 -3.52
N CYS A 299 15.93 19.84 -2.88
CA CYS A 299 16.03 19.24 -1.56
C CYS A 299 16.49 20.27 -0.52
N MET A 300 15.60 20.63 0.40
CA MET A 300 15.90 21.53 1.53
C MET A 300 16.09 20.69 2.80
N LYS A 301 17.07 21.06 3.63
CA LYS A 301 17.36 20.33 4.88
C LYS A 301 17.52 21.28 6.07
N GLN A 302 17.00 20.85 7.21
CA GLN A 302 17.21 21.44 8.52
C GLN A 302 18.33 20.65 9.21
N THR A 303 19.35 21.35 9.71
CA THR A 303 20.42 20.76 10.54
C THR A 303 20.47 21.46 11.89
N ASP A 304 20.85 20.71 12.93
CA ASP A 304 21.17 21.29 14.24
C ASP A 304 22.61 21.84 14.31
N GLU A 305 22.99 22.33 15.49
CA GLU A 305 24.31 22.90 15.79
C GLU A 305 25.46 21.90 15.54
N ASP A 306 25.20 20.60 15.71
CA ASP A 306 26.13 19.49 15.45
C ASP A 306 26.17 19.04 13.97
N ASN A 307 25.47 19.77 13.07
CA ASN A 307 25.28 19.45 11.66
C ASN A 307 24.52 18.13 11.38
N ILE A 308 23.80 17.60 12.37
CA ILE A 308 22.94 16.42 12.20
C ILE A 308 21.66 16.86 11.48
N VAL A 309 21.27 16.13 10.44
CA VAL A 309 20.05 16.42 9.69
C VAL A 309 18.83 16.03 10.52
N ARG A 310 18.00 17.03 10.83
CA ARG A 310 16.78 16.91 11.62
C ARG A 310 15.56 16.76 10.74
N SER A 311 15.44 17.59 9.72
CA SER A 311 14.28 17.57 8.82
C SER A 311 14.74 17.70 7.37
N VAL A 312 14.02 17.09 6.43
CA VAL A 312 14.32 17.13 4.99
C VAL A 312 13.01 17.33 4.24
N PHE A 313 12.96 18.32 3.35
CA PHE A 313 11.86 18.57 2.43
C PHE A 313 12.37 18.35 1.00
N TRP A 314 11.56 17.72 0.15
CA TRP A 314 11.87 17.59 -1.28
C TRP A 314 10.65 17.66 -2.18
N THR A 315 10.86 18.16 -3.40
CA THR A 315 9.87 18.23 -4.47
C THR A 315 10.58 18.25 -5.83
N ASP A 316 9.90 17.81 -6.89
CA ASP A 316 10.45 17.75 -8.26
C ASP A 316 9.91 18.87 -9.18
N ALA A 317 10.44 18.94 -10.40
CA ALA A 317 10.02 19.95 -11.39
C ALA A 317 8.50 19.96 -11.63
N ARG A 318 7.90 18.77 -11.72
CA ARG A 318 6.50 18.54 -12.07
C ARG A 318 5.60 18.99 -10.92
N SER A 319 5.90 18.51 -9.72
CA SER A 319 5.21 18.83 -8.47
C SER A 319 5.17 20.34 -8.20
N ARG A 320 6.28 21.06 -8.45
CA ARG A 320 6.31 22.52 -8.35
C ARG A 320 5.40 23.20 -9.38
N MET A 321 5.38 22.74 -10.63
CA MET A 321 4.47 23.29 -11.66
C MET A 321 3.00 22.97 -11.36
N ASP A 322 2.72 21.74 -10.93
CA ASP A 322 1.40 21.32 -10.48
C ASP A 322 0.95 22.12 -9.25
N TYR A 323 1.84 22.49 -8.32
CA TYR A 323 1.52 23.41 -7.22
C TYR A 323 1.18 24.81 -7.73
N LYS A 324 1.91 25.35 -8.73
CA LYS A 324 1.56 26.65 -9.33
C LYS A 324 0.14 26.65 -9.91
N ILE A 325 -0.29 25.55 -10.53
CA ILE A 325 -1.64 25.44 -11.11
C ILE A 325 -2.71 25.08 -10.06
N PHE A 326 -2.47 24.06 -9.22
CA PHE A 326 -3.45 23.38 -8.36
C PHE A 326 -3.19 23.46 -6.85
N GLY A 327 -2.16 24.17 -6.40
CA GLY A 327 -1.83 24.42 -5.00
C GLY A 327 -2.72 25.47 -4.32
N ASP A 328 -4.02 25.49 -4.63
CA ASP A 328 -5.07 26.24 -3.92
C ASP A 328 -5.75 25.40 -2.83
N PHE A 329 -5.76 24.08 -2.97
CA PHE A 329 -6.18 23.13 -1.93
C PHE A 329 -5.04 22.17 -1.60
N LEU A 330 -4.75 21.99 -0.31
CA LEU A 330 -3.75 21.04 0.19
C LEU A 330 -4.33 20.10 1.25
N LEU A 331 -3.90 18.84 1.22
CA LEU A 331 -3.97 17.91 2.34
C LEU A 331 -2.55 17.62 2.85
N PHE A 332 -2.39 17.67 4.17
CA PHE A 332 -1.21 17.18 4.89
C PHE A 332 -1.62 16.03 5.80
N ASP A 333 -0.90 14.93 5.67
CA ASP A 333 -1.01 13.77 6.55
C ASP A 333 0.36 13.52 7.19
N THR A 334 0.43 13.34 8.51
CA THR A 334 1.66 13.02 9.26
C THR A 334 1.59 11.65 9.95
N THR A 335 0.59 10.81 9.64
CA THR A 335 0.40 9.50 10.31
C THR A 335 1.53 8.49 10.09
N TYR A 336 2.41 8.71 9.10
CA TYR A 336 3.47 7.77 8.75
C TYR A 336 4.75 8.01 9.57
N THR A 337 5.14 7.05 10.39
CA THR A 337 6.42 7.06 11.14
C THR A 337 7.45 6.14 10.49
N THR A 338 8.75 6.36 10.72
CA THR A 338 9.84 5.51 10.23
C THR A 338 10.70 4.91 11.36
N ASP A 339 10.91 3.58 11.35
CA ASP A 339 11.19 2.73 12.56
C ASP A 339 12.38 3.16 13.43
N ARG A 340 13.42 3.76 12.84
CA ARG A 340 14.75 3.85 13.47
C ARG A 340 15.21 5.24 13.84
N HIS A 341 14.58 6.25 13.27
CA HIS A 341 14.96 7.65 13.45
C HIS A 341 13.83 8.46 14.09
N ASN A 342 12.67 7.82 14.33
CA ASN A 342 11.43 8.44 14.79
C ASN A 342 11.01 9.65 13.94
N MET A 343 11.43 9.69 12.67
CA MET A 343 11.07 10.77 11.76
C MET A 343 9.66 10.53 11.21
N LEU A 344 8.84 11.56 11.27
CA LEU A 344 7.50 11.63 10.68
C LEU A 344 7.66 11.85 9.17
N PHE A 345 6.91 11.11 8.37
CA PHE A 345 6.78 11.34 6.94
C PHE A 345 5.49 12.11 6.66
N ALA A 346 5.65 13.28 6.02
CA ALA A 346 4.59 14.21 5.68
C ALA A 346 4.47 14.37 4.14
N PRO A 347 3.65 13.56 3.45
CA PRO A 347 3.27 13.84 2.07
C PRO A 347 2.43 15.11 1.96
N ILE A 348 2.72 15.92 0.94
CA ILE A 348 1.99 17.16 0.63
C ILE A 348 1.15 16.89 -0.62
N ILE A 349 -0.16 16.90 -0.44
CA ILE A 349 -1.10 16.35 -1.43
C ILE A 349 -2.01 17.44 -1.97
N GLY A 350 -2.26 17.44 -3.28
CA GLY A 350 -3.21 18.31 -3.96
C GLY A 350 -4.18 17.52 -4.85
N ILE A 351 -5.02 18.23 -5.61
CA ILE A 351 -6.02 17.64 -6.52
C ILE A 351 -5.97 18.32 -7.89
N ASN A 352 -5.75 17.57 -8.98
CA ASN A 352 -5.68 18.08 -10.36
C ASN A 352 -7.06 18.44 -10.95
N ASN A 353 -7.11 18.95 -12.19
CA ASN A 353 -8.34 19.24 -12.95
C ASN A 353 -9.21 18.01 -13.29
N HIS A 354 -8.72 16.80 -13.05
CA HIS A 354 -9.46 15.53 -13.21
C HIS A 354 -10.09 15.06 -11.88
N GLY A 355 -9.85 15.78 -10.78
CA GLY A 355 -10.30 15.36 -9.45
C GLY A 355 -9.54 14.15 -8.91
N ARG A 356 -8.30 13.93 -9.38
CA ARG A 356 -7.34 12.92 -8.90
C ARG A 356 -6.26 13.55 -8.03
N THR A 357 -5.72 12.73 -7.14
CA THR A 357 -4.66 13.09 -6.19
C THR A 357 -3.34 13.40 -6.90
N LEU A 358 -2.71 14.51 -6.52
CA LEU A 358 -1.35 14.90 -6.90
C LEU A 358 -0.44 14.85 -5.68
N LEU A 359 0.82 14.44 -5.87
CA LEU A 359 1.87 14.57 -4.87
C LEU A 359 2.67 15.84 -5.21
N LEU A 360 2.59 16.86 -4.36
CA LEU A 360 3.17 18.19 -4.60
C LEU A 360 4.53 18.39 -3.89
N GLY A 361 4.85 17.48 -2.97
CA GLY A 361 6.11 17.47 -2.23
C GLY A 361 6.03 16.49 -1.08
N CYS A 362 7.15 16.33 -0.38
CA CYS A 362 7.26 15.46 0.77
C CYS A 362 8.22 16.07 1.79
N ALA A 363 7.96 15.83 3.07
CA ALA A 363 8.92 16.09 4.12
C ALA A 363 9.12 14.87 5.02
N LEU A 364 10.32 14.80 5.61
CA LEU A 364 10.64 13.98 6.76
C LEU A 364 11.02 14.91 7.90
N LEU A 365 10.33 14.82 9.02
CA LEU A 365 10.39 15.74 10.14
C LEU A 365 10.90 14.99 11.38
N HIS A 366 11.74 15.61 12.23
CA HIS A 366 12.26 14.91 13.41
C HIS A 366 11.25 14.75 14.55
N ASP A 367 10.28 15.67 14.69
CA ASP A 367 9.30 15.67 15.77
C ASP A 367 7.99 16.39 15.38
N GLU A 368 7.00 16.27 16.27
CA GLU A 368 5.69 16.93 16.17
C GLU A 368 5.72 18.35 16.81
N SER A 369 6.87 19.06 16.79
CA SER A 369 6.96 20.40 17.37
C SER A 369 6.43 21.48 16.41
N ALA A 370 5.94 22.59 16.98
CA ALA A 370 5.39 23.69 16.19
C ALA A 370 6.49 24.37 15.35
N GLU A 371 7.71 24.36 15.89
CA GLU A 371 8.92 24.89 15.31
C GLU A 371 9.37 24.04 14.09
N THR A 372 9.24 22.72 14.15
CA THR A 372 9.47 21.82 13.01
C THR A 372 8.43 21.97 11.91
N TYR A 373 7.14 22.03 12.27
CA TYR A 373 6.09 22.29 11.29
C TYR A 373 6.19 23.68 10.66
N LYS A 374 6.57 24.69 11.45
CA LYS A 374 6.85 26.05 10.97
C LYS A 374 7.96 26.05 9.92
N TRP A 375 9.09 25.42 10.21
CA TRP A 375 10.17 25.26 9.23
C TRP A 375 9.69 24.57 7.94
N MET A 376 8.87 23.52 8.05
CA MET A 376 8.31 22.83 6.88
C MET A 376 7.41 23.75 6.04
N PHE A 377 6.49 24.51 6.66
CA PHE A 377 5.59 25.40 5.95
C PHE A 377 6.31 26.62 5.34
N GLU A 378 7.28 27.20 6.05
CA GLU A 378 8.15 28.26 5.52
C GLU A 378 8.98 27.75 4.32
N THR A 379 9.54 26.54 4.43
CA THR A 379 10.30 25.90 3.35
C THR A 379 9.41 25.60 2.14
N LEU A 380 8.18 25.11 2.35
CA LEU A 380 7.21 24.88 1.28
C LEU A 380 6.91 26.17 0.53
N LEU A 381 6.53 27.25 1.23
CA LEU A 381 6.20 28.52 0.58
C LEU A 381 7.41 29.05 -0.21
N HIS A 382 8.60 29.02 0.38
CA HIS A 382 9.84 29.44 -0.28
C HIS A 382 10.09 28.67 -1.60
N VAL A 383 9.99 27.35 -1.56
CA VAL A 383 10.17 26.48 -2.75
C VAL A 383 9.05 26.68 -3.79
N MET A 384 7.85 27.04 -3.34
CA MET A 384 6.65 27.25 -4.16
C MET A 384 6.41 28.72 -4.54
N GLU A 385 7.44 29.57 -4.44
CA GLU A 385 7.41 30.99 -4.85
C GLU A 385 6.35 31.82 -4.11
N ASP A 386 6.26 31.61 -2.79
CA ASP A 386 5.39 32.28 -1.81
C ASP A 386 3.87 32.22 -2.15
N LYS A 387 3.47 31.32 -3.05
CA LYS A 387 2.07 31.05 -3.33
C LYS A 387 1.44 30.33 -2.13
N MET A 388 0.63 31.05 -1.35
CA MET A 388 -0.21 30.43 -0.32
C MET A 388 -1.39 29.65 -0.93
N PRO A 389 -1.82 28.53 -0.30
CA PRO A 389 -3.07 27.87 -0.62
C PRO A 389 -4.28 28.70 -0.16
N VAL A 390 -5.49 28.32 -0.56
CA VAL A 390 -6.76 28.87 -0.06
C VAL A 390 -7.25 28.05 1.14
N SER A 391 -7.16 26.73 1.03
CA SER A 391 -7.62 25.77 2.03
C SER A 391 -6.59 24.67 2.31
N ILE A 392 -6.50 24.27 3.57
CA ILE A 392 -5.63 23.18 4.05
C ILE A 392 -6.39 22.26 5.01
N ILE A 393 -6.35 20.95 4.76
CA ILE A 393 -6.73 19.92 5.74
C ILE A 393 -5.45 19.34 6.34
N THR A 394 -5.45 19.13 7.66
CA THR A 394 -4.39 18.41 8.37
C THR A 394 -4.94 17.38 9.34
N ASN A 395 -4.08 16.50 9.83
CA ASN A 395 -4.39 15.64 10.97
C ASN A 395 -4.65 16.48 12.25
N GLN A 396 -5.28 15.89 13.26
CA GLN A 396 -5.52 16.57 14.54
C GLN A 396 -4.22 16.70 15.35
N ASP A 397 -3.56 17.84 15.21
CA ASP A 397 -2.29 18.22 15.84
C ASP A 397 -2.30 19.71 16.22
N GLU A 398 -2.00 20.03 17.49
CA GLU A 398 -2.02 21.40 18.02
C GLU A 398 -0.78 22.22 17.65
N ALA A 399 0.38 21.56 17.54
CA ALA A 399 1.62 22.17 17.09
C ALA A 399 1.53 22.55 15.61
N MET A 400 0.92 21.69 14.79
CA MET A 400 0.67 21.98 13.38
C MET A 400 -0.34 23.12 13.20
N ALA A 401 -1.41 23.14 13.99
CA ALA A 401 -2.39 24.25 13.99
C ALA A 401 -1.73 25.59 14.37
N LYS A 402 -0.87 25.60 15.41
CA LYS A 402 -0.07 26.78 15.80
C LYS A 402 0.85 27.23 14.65
N ALA A 403 1.58 26.30 14.03
CA ALA A 403 2.49 26.62 12.93
C ALA A 403 1.77 27.23 11.72
N ILE A 404 0.60 26.69 11.33
CA ILE A 404 -0.22 27.27 10.26
C ILE A 404 -0.72 28.67 10.64
N GLY A 405 -1.16 28.87 11.88
CA GLY A 405 -1.58 30.19 12.37
C GLY A 405 -0.47 31.25 12.36
N GLU A 406 0.80 30.84 12.51
CA GLU A 406 1.96 31.74 12.44
C GLU A 406 2.43 32.01 11.00
N VAL A 407 2.55 30.97 10.15
CA VAL A 407 3.13 31.08 8.80
C VAL A 407 2.09 31.49 7.76
N MET A 408 0.84 31.04 7.91
CA MET A 408 -0.23 31.15 6.91
C MET A 408 -1.58 31.58 7.52
N PRO A 409 -1.65 32.69 8.28
CA PRO A 409 -2.86 33.11 9.02
C PRO A 409 -4.10 33.39 8.15
N GLN A 410 -3.94 33.53 6.82
CA GLN A 410 -5.05 33.76 5.89
C GLN A 410 -5.67 32.46 5.34
N VAL A 411 -5.02 31.31 5.55
CA VAL A 411 -5.45 30.02 4.99
C VAL A 411 -6.57 29.42 5.84
N ARG A 412 -7.58 28.84 5.19
CA ARG A 412 -8.66 28.10 5.89
C ARG A 412 -8.14 26.74 6.34
N HIS A 413 -7.73 26.64 7.60
CA HIS A 413 -7.27 25.41 8.23
C HIS A 413 -8.44 24.57 8.76
N ARG A 414 -8.38 23.25 8.51
CA ARG A 414 -9.31 22.25 9.04
C ARG A 414 -8.59 20.99 9.46
N LEU A 415 -9.26 20.24 10.33
CA LEU A 415 -8.84 18.90 10.75
C LEU A 415 -9.51 17.83 9.89
N CYS A 416 -8.77 16.77 9.60
CA CYS A 416 -9.24 15.57 8.91
C CYS A 416 -10.38 14.92 9.71
N LYS A 417 -11.55 14.77 9.08
CA LYS A 417 -12.74 14.18 9.71
C LYS A 417 -12.46 12.75 10.18
N TRP A 418 -11.79 11.96 9.34
CA TRP A 418 -11.43 10.58 9.65
C TRP A 418 -10.57 10.49 10.92
N ASP A 419 -9.46 11.23 10.98
CA ASP A 419 -8.53 11.16 12.11
C ASP A 419 -9.18 11.62 13.42
N VAL A 420 -10.03 12.64 13.37
CA VAL A 420 -10.75 13.14 14.54
C VAL A 420 -11.72 12.08 15.07
N LEU A 421 -12.45 11.39 14.19
CA LEU A 421 -13.36 10.30 14.55
C LEU A 421 -12.61 9.03 14.99
N GLU A 422 -11.46 8.73 14.41
CA GLU A 422 -10.61 7.60 14.81
C GLU A 422 -9.97 7.86 16.19
N LYS A 423 -9.39 9.05 16.42
CA LYS A 423 -8.90 9.47 17.74
C LYS A 423 -10.04 9.52 18.77
N ALA A 424 -11.25 9.93 18.37
CA ALA A 424 -12.42 9.85 19.24
C ALA A 424 -12.72 8.41 19.63
N GLN A 425 -12.85 7.48 18.67
CA GLN A 425 -13.09 6.06 18.94
C GLN A 425 -12.04 5.47 19.90
N GLN A 426 -10.77 5.85 19.77
CA GLN A 426 -9.71 5.37 20.66
C GLN A 426 -9.89 5.91 22.10
N ASN A 427 -10.10 7.22 22.26
CA ASN A 427 -10.19 7.87 23.57
C ASN A 427 -11.49 7.55 24.33
N ILE A 428 -12.64 7.44 23.64
CA ILE A 428 -13.91 7.03 24.25
C ILE A 428 -14.19 5.52 24.11
N SER A 429 -13.17 4.70 23.83
CA SER A 429 -13.33 3.25 23.59
C SER A 429 -13.96 2.48 24.76
N ALA A 430 -13.62 2.82 26.01
CA ALA A 430 -14.24 2.23 27.20
C ALA A 430 -15.73 2.64 27.30
N PHE A 431 -16.04 3.91 27.05
CA PHE A 431 -17.41 4.41 27.06
C PHE A 431 -18.25 3.79 25.93
N ILE A 432 -17.70 3.62 24.74
CA ILE A 432 -18.36 2.91 23.62
C ILE A 432 -18.70 1.46 24.00
N ALA A 433 -17.81 0.77 24.73
CA ALA A 433 -18.06 -0.61 25.16
C ALA A 433 -19.22 -0.73 26.16
N GLU A 434 -19.50 0.31 26.95
CA GLU A 434 -20.59 0.37 27.93
C GLU A 434 -21.90 0.93 27.35
N SER A 435 -21.81 1.93 26.46
CA SER A 435 -22.94 2.68 25.90
C SER A 435 -23.38 2.21 24.50
N GLY A 436 -22.63 1.31 23.87
CA GLY A 436 -23.02 0.63 22.63
C GLY A 436 -22.90 1.50 21.37
N ASN A 437 -24.02 1.73 20.67
CA ASN A 437 -24.04 2.27 19.30
C ASN A 437 -23.64 3.76 19.16
N ILE A 438 -23.19 4.44 20.22
CA ILE A 438 -22.85 5.88 20.17
C ILE A 438 -21.91 6.25 19.01
N LYS A 439 -20.96 5.37 18.65
CA LYS A 439 -20.10 5.60 17.48
C LYS A 439 -20.91 5.75 16.19
N ALA A 440 -21.80 4.81 15.90
CA ALA A 440 -22.58 4.82 14.66
C ALA A 440 -23.55 6.01 14.61
N ASP A 441 -24.12 6.38 15.77
CA ASP A 441 -25.00 7.54 15.88
C ASP A 441 -24.22 8.86 15.73
N LEU A 442 -22.97 8.94 16.24
CA LEU A 442 -22.07 10.08 16.04
C LEU A 442 -21.61 10.21 14.58
N ASP A 443 -21.15 9.11 13.97
CA ASP A 443 -20.75 9.07 12.56
C ASP A 443 -21.93 9.53 11.68
N SER A 444 -23.13 9.01 11.94
CA SER A 444 -24.38 9.39 11.25
C SER A 444 -24.75 10.86 11.46
N LEU A 445 -24.62 11.39 12.69
CA LEU A 445 -24.89 12.81 12.99
C LEU A 445 -23.96 13.73 12.19
N VAL A 446 -22.65 13.43 12.17
CA VAL A 446 -21.62 14.23 11.49
C VAL A 446 -21.82 14.24 9.98
N ASP A 447 -22.13 13.08 9.39
CA ASP A 447 -22.29 12.95 7.94
C ASP A 447 -23.63 13.54 7.47
N ASN A 448 -24.73 13.29 8.17
CA ASN A 448 -26.09 13.62 7.68
C ASN A 448 -26.63 15.01 8.08
N SER A 449 -26.03 15.71 9.05
CA SER A 449 -26.45 17.07 9.44
C SER A 449 -26.20 18.09 8.32
N LEU A 450 -27.23 18.81 7.85
CA LEU A 450 -27.08 19.76 6.74
C LEU A 450 -26.96 21.22 7.19
N THR A 451 -27.39 21.55 8.42
CA THR A 451 -27.28 22.90 8.99
C THR A 451 -26.64 22.88 10.37
N GLU A 452 -25.97 23.97 10.78
CA GLU A 452 -25.36 24.05 12.13
C GLU A 452 -26.38 23.69 13.21
N LYS A 453 -27.60 24.22 13.08
CA LYS A 453 -28.71 23.93 13.99
C LYS A 453 -29.04 22.43 14.09
N GLU A 454 -29.16 21.71 12.97
CA GLU A 454 -29.41 20.26 12.97
C GLU A 454 -28.30 19.49 13.69
N PHE A 455 -27.04 19.92 13.51
CA PHE A 455 -25.91 19.32 14.20
C PHE A 455 -25.90 19.63 15.70
N GLU A 456 -26.18 20.87 16.10
CA GLU A 456 -26.18 21.26 17.52
C GLU A 456 -27.34 20.59 18.29
N GLU A 457 -28.57 20.61 17.75
CA GLU A 457 -29.71 19.91 18.35
C GLU A 457 -29.50 18.38 18.39
N GLY A 458 -28.93 17.80 17.33
CA GLY A 458 -28.62 16.37 17.25
C GLY A 458 -27.47 15.95 18.16
N TRP A 459 -26.51 16.84 18.42
CA TRP A 459 -25.42 16.62 19.38
C TRP A 459 -25.93 16.62 20.81
N ASP A 460 -26.74 17.60 21.20
CA ASP A 460 -27.33 17.65 22.54
C ASP A 460 -28.18 16.38 22.81
N ALA A 461 -28.98 15.95 21.84
CA ALA A 461 -29.75 14.71 21.91
C ALA A 461 -28.87 13.45 21.99
N LEU A 462 -27.71 13.41 21.30
CA LEU A 462 -26.73 12.32 21.41
C LEU A 462 -26.13 12.26 22.82
N ILE A 463 -25.71 13.41 23.36
CA ILE A 463 -25.11 13.51 24.69
C ILE A 463 -26.11 13.12 25.78
N GLU A 464 -27.36 13.59 25.71
CA GLU A 464 -28.42 13.21 26.65
C GLU A 464 -28.73 11.71 26.58
N ARG A 465 -28.97 11.17 25.37
CA ARG A 465 -29.36 9.77 25.16
C ARG A 465 -28.35 8.76 25.71
N TYR A 466 -27.07 9.08 25.64
CA TYR A 466 -26.00 8.22 26.13
C TYR A 466 -25.48 8.60 27.53
N GLY A 467 -26.04 9.63 28.17
CA GLY A 467 -25.58 10.11 29.48
C GLY A 467 -24.14 10.65 29.44
N ALA A 468 -23.69 11.16 28.30
CA ALA A 468 -22.30 11.44 28.01
C ALA A 468 -21.80 12.82 28.47
N SER A 469 -22.64 13.57 29.21
CA SER A 469 -22.39 14.98 29.58
C SER A 469 -21.11 15.20 30.38
N GLU A 470 -20.69 14.22 31.19
CA GLU A 470 -19.47 14.28 32.02
C GLU A 470 -18.21 13.79 31.26
N ASN A 471 -18.33 13.37 30.00
CA ASN A 471 -17.20 12.88 29.22
C ASN A 471 -16.31 14.04 28.71
N GLU A 472 -15.17 14.25 29.38
CA GLU A 472 -14.20 15.31 29.06
C GLU A 472 -13.78 15.32 27.58
N TYR A 473 -13.58 14.15 26.96
CA TYR A 473 -13.15 14.08 25.56
C TYR A 473 -14.25 14.56 24.61
N LEU A 474 -15.51 14.18 24.83
CA LEU A 474 -16.64 14.68 24.03
C LEU A 474 -16.85 16.18 24.21
N GLN A 475 -16.60 16.73 25.41
CA GLN A 475 -16.60 18.19 25.63
C GLN A 475 -15.50 18.89 24.81
N ILE A 476 -14.27 18.36 24.78
CA ILE A 476 -13.17 18.89 23.95
C ILE A 476 -13.52 18.79 22.45
N LEU A 477 -14.09 17.66 22.03
CA LEU A 477 -14.50 17.42 20.65
C LEU A 477 -15.58 18.42 20.18
N TRP A 478 -16.53 18.73 21.07
CA TRP A 478 -17.56 19.75 20.87
C TRP A 478 -17.02 21.18 20.81
N GLN A 479 -16.05 21.53 21.68
CA GLN A 479 -15.37 22.84 21.64
C GLN A 479 -14.66 23.05 20.30
N ARG A 480 -14.07 21.98 19.73
CA ARG A 480 -13.35 22.02 18.45
C ARG A 480 -14.24 21.85 17.21
N ARG A 481 -15.56 21.70 17.36
CA ARG A 481 -16.51 21.32 16.27
C ARG A 481 -16.37 22.12 14.97
N LYS A 482 -16.12 23.43 15.08
CA LYS A 482 -15.99 24.33 13.92
C LYS A 482 -14.80 24.02 13.01
N ASN A 483 -13.81 23.27 13.51
CA ASN A 483 -12.58 22.95 12.78
C ASN A 483 -12.62 21.58 12.09
N TRP A 484 -13.60 20.72 12.41
CA TRP A 484 -13.64 19.32 11.91
C TRP A 484 -15.02 18.83 11.44
N VAL A 485 -16.12 19.38 11.96
CA VAL A 485 -17.49 18.96 11.57
C VAL A 485 -17.84 19.61 10.23
N PRO A 486 -18.24 18.84 9.20
CA PRO A 486 -18.50 19.37 7.86
C PRO A 486 -19.40 20.60 7.79
N VAL A 487 -20.42 20.65 8.66
CA VAL A 487 -21.53 21.60 8.59
C VAL A 487 -21.12 23.08 8.70
N TYR A 488 -20.12 23.41 9.50
CA TYR A 488 -19.64 24.79 9.69
C TYR A 488 -18.92 25.36 8.47
N PHE A 489 -18.65 24.50 7.48
CA PHE A 489 -17.60 24.75 6.52
C PHE A 489 -17.93 24.18 5.11
N ARG A 490 -19.20 23.82 4.87
CA ARG A 490 -19.68 23.30 3.56
C ARG A 490 -19.65 24.34 2.45
N GLU A 491 -19.54 25.63 2.79
CA GLU A 491 -19.50 26.75 1.86
C GLU A 491 -18.09 27.19 1.43
N ASP A 492 -17.04 26.46 1.79
CA ASP A 492 -15.70 26.65 1.20
C ASP A 492 -15.33 25.49 0.26
N PHE A 493 -14.37 25.73 -0.64
CA PHE A 493 -13.89 24.78 -1.64
C PHE A 493 -12.92 23.72 -1.06
N TYR A 494 -13.39 22.48 -0.99
CA TYR A 494 -12.70 21.30 -0.43
C TYR A 494 -13.06 20.07 -1.28
N PRO A 495 -12.52 19.98 -2.50
CA PRO A 495 -13.14 19.19 -3.56
C PRO A 495 -13.01 17.68 -3.33
N PHE A 496 -14.15 16.99 -3.36
CA PHE A 496 -14.28 15.53 -3.29
C PHE A 496 -13.82 14.87 -1.97
N VAL A 497 -13.29 15.62 -1.01
CA VAL A 497 -12.84 15.12 0.32
C VAL A 497 -13.92 14.27 1.00
N GLN A 498 -15.17 14.77 0.98
CA GLN A 498 -16.29 14.12 1.66
C GLN A 498 -16.82 12.86 0.95
N SER A 499 -16.27 12.48 -0.21
CA SER A 499 -16.56 11.19 -0.85
C SER A 499 -16.03 10.06 0.03
N HIS A 500 -16.81 8.98 0.27
CA HIS A 500 -16.35 7.85 1.10
C HIS A 500 -15.01 7.23 0.66
N GLY A 501 -14.61 7.40 -0.60
CA GLY A 501 -13.32 6.97 -1.14
C GLY A 501 -12.17 7.99 -1.04
N CYS A 502 -12.38 9.22 -0.59
CA CYS A 502 -11.32 10.23 -0.49
C CYS A 502 -10.70 10.24 0.93
N ASP A 503 -11.49 10.50 1.97
CA ASP A 503 -11.04 10.39 3.38
C ASP A 503 -10.39 9.03 3.69
N LYS A 504 -10.94 7.92 3.16
CA LYS A 504 -10.35 6.58 3.31
C LYS A 504 -9.25 6.30 2.29
N GLY A 505 -9.44 6.69 1.03
CA GLY A 505 -8.52 6.35 -0.06
C GLY A 505 -7.18 7.08 0.01
N MET A 506 -7.16 8.32 0.52
CA MET A 506 -5.92 9.09 0.67
C MET A 506 -5.03 8.49 1.76
N ASN A 507 -5.61 8.04 2.88
CA ASN A 507 -4.90 7.23 3.87
C ASN A 507 -4.43 5.89 3.28
N LEU A 508 -5.21 5.24 2.39
CA LEU A 508 -4.78 4.00 1.73
C LEU A 508 -3.59 4.18 0.76
N LEU A 509 -3.44 5.34 0.12
CA LEU A 509 -2.35 5.59 -0.86
C LEU A 509 -0.95 5.30 -0.30
N PHE A 510 -0.73 5.61 0.98
CA PHE A 510 0.54 5.34 1.65
C PHE A 510 0.46 4.22 2.69
N ASN A 511 -0.68 3.90 3.31
CA ASN A 511 -0.75 2.83 4.32
C ASN A 511 -0.35 1.42 3.82
N ASP A 512 -0.66 1.07 2.57
CA ASP A 512 -0.23 -0.24 1.99
C ASP A 512 1.29 -0.30 1.72
N TYR A 513 1.94 0.85 1.59
CA TYR A 513 3.31 1.00 1.13
C TYR A 513 4.28 1.41 2.25
N VAL A 514 3.91 2.33 3.13
CA VAL A 514 4.73 2.84 4.23
C VAL A 514 4.26 2.18 5.52
N LEU A 515 5.05 1.24 6.05
CA LEU A 515 4.83 0.72 7.40
C LEU A 515 5.86 1.35 8.34
N SER A 516 5.47 1.51 9.61
CA SER A 516 6.34 2.00 10.69
C SER A 516 7.59 1.15 10.97
N ILE A 517 7.87 0.11 10.19
CA ILE A 517 8.98 -0.86 10.31
C ILE A 517 9.92 -0.80 9.07
N ASP A 518 9.73 0.16 8.16
CA ASP A 518 10.61 0.34 7.01
C ASP A 518 11.82 1.23 7.33
N ARG A 519 12.96 0.87 6.71
CA ARG A 519 14.14 1.72 6.58
C ARG A 519 13.91 2.81 5.53
N ILE A 520 14.63 3.92 5.67
CA ILE A 520 14.56 5.07 4.74
C ILE A 520 14.83 4.65 3.30
N GLU A 521 15.77 3.73 3.05
CA GLU A 521 16.00 3.17 1.70
C GLU A 521 14.74 2.55 1.08
N LYS A 522 14.00 1.73 1.85
CA LYS A 522 12.78 1.06 1.37
C LYS A 522 11.62 2.03 1.23
N PHE A 523 11.58 3.06 2.08
CA PHE A 523 10.64 4.15 1.95
C PHE A 523 10.87 4.90 0.63
N ILE A 524 12.11 5.25 0.27
CA ILE A 524 12.43 5.89 -1.02
C ILE A 524 12.02 5.00 -2.22
N GLU A 525 12.36 3.70 -2.19
CA GLU A 525 11.98 2.74 -3.25
C GLU A 525 10.46 2.78 -3.53
N ARG A 526 9.63 2.87 -2.48
CA ARG A 526 8.15 2.92 -2.64
C ARG A 526 7.59 4.30 -2.89
N TYR A 527 8.21 5.36 -2.37
CA TYR A 527 7.88 6.74 -2.75
C TYR A 527 8.05 6.92 -4.26
N GLU A 528 9.12 6.40 -4.87
CA GLU A 528 9.26 6.39 -6.33
C GLU A 528 8.14 5.60 -7.03
N GLU A 529 7.72 4.46 -6.49
CA GLU A 529 6.66 3.63 -7.08
C GLU A 529 5.30 4.35 -7.05
N ILE A 530 4.92 4.92 -5.91
CA ILE A 530 3.70 5.73 -5.75
C ILE A 530 3.75 6.95 -6.68
N HIS A 531 4.87 7.67 -6.70
CA HIS A 531 5.02 8.86 -7.54
C HIS A 531 4.94 8.53 -9.05
N LYS A 532 5.55 7.42 -9.48
CA LYS A 532 5.42 6.91 -10.86
C LYS A 532 3.99 6.48 -11.19
N ASN A 533 3.28 5.84 -10.26
CA ASN A 533 1.89 5.45 -10.44
C ASN A 533 0.95 6.66 -10.56
N ILE A 534 1.09 7.67 -9.69
CA ILE A 534 0.34 8.94 -9.78
C ILE A 534 0.65 9.64 -11.12
N THR A 535 1.92 9.76 -11.48
CA THR A 535 2.36 10.37 -12.75
C THR A 535 1.75 9.65 -13.96
N LYS A 536 1.84 8.31 -14.02
CA LYS A 536 1.27 7.50 -15.09
C LYS A 536 -0.25 7.67 -15.18
N THR A 537 -0.91 7.74 -14.03
CA THR A 537 -2.37 7.92 -13.89
C THR A 537 -2.83 9.31 -14.39
N ASP A 538 -2.05 10.36 -14.16
CA ASP A 538 -2.29 11.71 -14.72
C ASP A 538 -2.04 11.74 -16.24
N GLU A 539 -0.95 11.10 -16.73
CA GLU A 539 -0.69 10.99 -18.18
C GLU A 539 -1.72 10.16 -18.94
N GLU A 540 -2.29 9.12 -18.32
CA GLU A 540 -3.38 8.31 -18.90
C GLU A 540 -4.69 9.11 -19.00
N ASP A 541 -4.99 9.98 -18.03
CA ASP A 541 -6.11 10.91 -18.11
C ASP A 541 -5.90 11.98 -19.20
N ARG A 542 -4.69 12.54 -19.29
CA ARG A 542 -4.31 13.49 -20.35
C ARG A 542 -4.41 12.85 -21.74
N LEU A 543 -4.10 11.57 -21.87
CA LEU A 543 -4.30 10.80 -23.11
C LEU A 543 -5.76 10.57 -23.47
N GLN A 544 -6.68 10.64 -22.50
CA GLN A 544 -8.13 10.52 -22.73
C GLN A 544 -8.79 11.87 -23.03
N THR A 545 -8.10 13.01 -22.85
CA THR A 545 -8.57 14.35 -23.23
C THR A 545 -8.88 14.39 -24.73
N GLY A 546 -10.09 14.80 -25.09
CA GLY A 546 -10.59 14.74 -26.48
C GLY A 546 -11.17 13.39 -26.94
N THR A 547 -11.24 12.36 -26.08
CA THR A 547 -12.10 11.18 -26.34
C THR A 547 -13.53 11.46 -25.89
N VAL A 548 -14.51 11.36 -26.79
CA VAL A 548 -15.93 11.61 -26.46
C VAL A 548 -16.42 10.57 -25.44
N PRO A 549 -16.83 10.97 -24.22
CA PRO A 549 -17.40 10.05 -23.24
C PRO A 549 -18.75 9.49 -23.71
N SER A 550 -19.09 8.26 -23.30
CA SER A 550 -20.43 7.73 -23.54
C SER A 550 -21.43 8.41 -22.61
N CYS A 551 -22.48 9.03 -23.17
CA CYS A 551 -23.64 9.47 -22.41
C CYS A 551 -24.58 8.28 -22.14
N PHE A 552 -25.26 8.26 -20.98
CA PHE A 552 -26.29 7.25 -20.68
C PHE A 552 -27.69 7.71 -21.08
N SER A 553 -27.92 9.03 -21.18
CA SER A 553 -29.19 9.63 -21.53
C SER A 553 -29.12 10.42 -22.85
N LEU A 554 -30.29 10.83 -23.34
CA LEU A 554 -30.42 11.77 -24.45
C LEU A 554 -30.61 13.22 -23.96
N GLN A 555 -30.35 13.52 -22.68
CA GLN A 555 -30.50 14.87 -22.15
C GLN A 555 -29.40 15.79 -22.73
N PRO A 556 -29.73 16.94 -23.33
CA PRO A 556 -28.72 17.84 -23.90
C PRO A 556 -27.69 18.34 -22.87
N ILE A 557 -28.08 18.42 -21.60
CA ILE A 557 -27.20 18.87 -20.52
C ILE A 557 -26.09 17.86 -20.19
N GLU A 558 -26.33 16.57 -20.39
CA GLU A 558 -25.30 15.54 -20.22
C GLU A 558 -24.23 15.68 -21.31
N LYS A 559 -24.66 15.87 -22.57
CA LYS A 559 -23.74 16.14 -23.67
C LYS A 559 -22.95 17.44 -23.44
N HIS A 560 -23.62 18.51 -23.01
CA HIS A 560 -22.95 19.76 -22.65
C HIS A 560 -21.91 19.59 -21.53
N ALA A 561 -22.19 18.74 -20.54
CA ALA A 561 -21.21 18.41 -19.49
C ALA A 561 -20.01 17.63 -20.06
N ALA A 562 -20.23 16.73 -21.00
CA ALA A 562 -19.18 15.95 -21.67
C ALA A 562 -18.27 16.81 -22.57
N ASP A 563 -18.83 17.86 -23.19
CA ASP A 563 -18.10 18.79 -24.06
C ASP A 563 -17.25 19.83 -23.28
N ILE A 564 -17.45 19.98 -21.96
CA ILE A 564 -16.82 21.03 -21.13
C ILE A 564 -15.85 20.46 -20.09
N TYR A 565 -16.28 19.46 -19.33
CA TYR A 565 -15.52 18.94 -18.20
C TYR A 565 -14.46 17.93 -18.65
N THR A 566 -13.36 17.85 -17.90
CA THR A 566 -12.45 16.70 -18.06
C THR A 566 -13.21 15.39 -17.85
N ARG A 567 -12.85 14.34 -18.60
CA ARG A 567 -13.53 13.03 -18.58
C ARG A 567 -13.83 12.49 -17.19
N GLN A 568 -12.89 12.59 -16.24
CA GLN A 568 -13.09 12.12 -14.86
C GLN A 568 -14.10 12.97 -14.07
N ILE A 569 -14.15 14.28 -14.31
CA ILE A 569 -15.18 15.14 -13.70
C ILE A 569 -16.53 14.93 -14.39
N PHE A 570 -16.56 14.74 -15.71
CA PHE A 570 -17.78 14.35 -16.43
C PHE A 570 -18.39 13.08 -15.84
N LEU A 571 -17.62 12.02 -15.56
CA LEU A 571 -18.15 10.80 -14.94
C LEU A 571 -18.77 11.04 -13.55
N LYS A 572 -18.24 11.99 -12.77
CA LYS A 572 -18.86 12.41 -11.49
C LYS A 572 -20.17 13.16 -11.74
N VAL A 573 -20.20 14.08 -12.71
CA VAL A 573 -21.41 14.84 -13.10
C VAL A 573 -22.50 13.93 -13.69
N GLN A 574 -22.10 12.94 -14.50
CA GLN A 574 -22.97 11.92 -15.07
C GLN A 574 -23.65 11.07 -13.98
N ARG A 575 -22.91 10.74 -12.92
CA ARG A 575 -23.47 10.08 -11.72
C ARG A 575 -24.49 10.96 -11.01
N GLU A 576 -24.21 12.26 -10.83
CA GLU A 576 -25.17 13.21 -10.25
C GLU A 576 -26.43 13.38 -11.12
N LEU A 577 -26.29 13.38 -12.45
CA LEU A 577 -27.41 13.36 -13.40
C LEU A 577 -28.26 12.09 -13.26
N LEU A 578 -27.63 10.91 -13.15
CA LEU A 578 -28.32 9.65 -12.89
C LEU A 578 -29.06 9.68 -11.54
N HIS A 579 -28.37 10.08 -10.47
CA HIS A 579 -28.96 10.22 -9.12
C HIS A 579 -30.12 11.23 -9.08
N SER A 580 -30.13 12.24 -9.96
CA SER A 580 -31.23 13.22 -10.04
C SER A 580 -32.59 12.58 -10.33
N THR A 581 -32.60 11.43 -11.02
CA THR A 581 -33.82 10.67 -11.35
C THR A 581 -34.50 10.06 -10.14
N ALA A 582 -33.78 9.87 -9.03
CA ALA A 582 -34.28 9.30 -7.78
C ALA A 582 -35.14 10.25 -6.93
N PHE A 583 -35.36 11.49 -7.39
CA PHE A 583 -36.05 12.55 -6.63
C PHE A 583 -37.32 13.06 -7.33
N ASN A 584 -38.34 13.39 -6.55
CA ASN A 584 -39.52 14.15 -7.01
C ASN A 584 -39.51 15.57 -6.46
N VAL A 585 -39.93 16.53 -7.28
CA VAL A 585 -39.94 17.97 -6.95
C VAL A 585 -41.29 18.38 -6.38
N GLN A 586 -41.26 19.15 -5.30
CA GLN A 586 -42.41 19.83 -4.69
C GLN A 586 -42.07 21.32 -4.55
N GLU A 587 -42.89 22.20 -5.10
CA GLU A 587 -42.78 23.64 -4.86
C GLU A 587 -43.32 23.96 -3.46
N VAL A 588 -42.48 24.53 -2.59
CA VAL A 588 -42.84 24.89 -1.20
C VAL A 588 -43.14 26.39 -1.11
N GLN A 589 -42.31 27.22 -1.76
CA GLN A 589 -42.55 28.64 -1.93
C GLN A 589 -42.45 28.96 -3.41
N ARG A 590 -43.51 29.55 -3.96
CA ARG A 590 -43.69 29.76 -5.39
C ARG A 590 -42.52 30.54 -6.00
N GLY A 591 -41.80 29.92 -6.94
CA GLY A 591 -40.64 30.53 -7.60
C GLY A 591 -39.38 30.70 -6.75
N ALA A 592 -39.37 30.26 -5.48
CA ALA A 592 -38.33 30.61 -4.51
C ALA A 592 -37.73 29.42 -3.74
N VAL A 593 -38.54 28.41 -3.35
CA VAL A 593 -38.06 27.25 -2.60
C VAL A 593 -38.72 25.98 -3.10
N TYR A 594 -37.89 25.02 -3.50
CA TYR A 594 -38.30 23.70 -3.97
C TYR A 594 -37.73 22.62 -3.05
N ARG A 595 -38.58 21.68 -2.64
CA ARG A 595 -38.21 20.49 -1.88
C ARG A 595 -38.16 19.29 -2.80
N LEU A 596 -37.08 18.54 -2.71
CA LEU A 596 -36.82 17.34 -3.50
C LEU A 596 -36.90 16.14 -2.57
N ASN A 597 -37.89 15.29 -2.78
CA ASN A 597 -38.14 14.11 -1.96
C ASN A 597 -37.55 12.87 -2.66
N LYS A 598 -36.69 12.12 -1.96
CA LYS A 598 -36.11 10.85 -2.43
C LYS A 598 -37.24 9.83 -2.57
N VAL A 599 -37.42 9.28 -3.78
CA VAL A 599 -38.44 8.25 -4.08
C VAL A 599 -37.82 6.89 -4.43
N PHE A 600 -36.52 6.85 -4.69
CA PHE A 600 -35.76 5.63 -4.92
C PHE A 600 -34.40 5.71 -4.21
N ASN A 601 -33.89 4.58 -3.73
CA ASN A 601 -32.54 4.52 -3.16
C ASN A 601 -31.52 4.29 -4.28
N TYR A 602 -30.39 4.98 -4.21
CA TYR A 602 -29.29 4.86 -5.17
C TYR A 602 -28.00 4.52 -4.43
N GLU A 603 -26.99 4.05 -5.16
CA GLU A 603 -25.74 3.56 -4.59
C GLU A 603 -24.87 4.70 -4.05
N ASN A 604 -24.24 4.46 -2.90
CA ASN A 604 -23.30 5.38 -2.24
C ASN A 604 -23.82 6.84 -2.15
N PRO A 605 -25.01 7.08 -1.54
CA PRO A 605 -25.55 8.42 -1.38
C PRO A 605 -24.67 9.25 -0.45
N GLU A 606 -24.43 10.52 -0.80
CA GLU A 606 -23.59 11.42 0.01
C GLU A 606 -24.22 11.74 1.39
N PHE A 607 -25.55 11.64 1.48
CA PHE A 607 -26.33 11.82 2.71
C PHE A 607 -27.45 10.78 2.74
N ASP A 608 -27.62 10.05 3.84
CA ASP A 608 -28.81 9.23 4.04
C ASP A 608 -29.98 10.07 4.52
N ARG A 609 -30.57 10.81 3.57
CA ARG A 609 -31.71 11.69 3.81
C ARG A 609 -32.79 11.49 2.76
N ASN A 610 -34.04 11.73 3.16
CA ASN A 610 -35.22 11.55 2.30
C ASN A 610 -35.71 12.84 1.65
N ASN A 611 -35.19 14.01 2.04
CA ASN A 611 -35.57 15.29 1.42
C ASN A 611 -34.42 16.31 1.44
N PHE A 612 -34.40 17.18 0.43
CA PHE A 612 -33.48 18.31 0.31
C PHE A 612 -34.21 19.56 -0.20
N GLU A 613 -33.83 20.73 0.28
CA GLU A 613 -34.34 22.00 -0.24
C GLU A 613 -33.32 22.71 -1.14
N VAL A 614 -33.84 23.36 -2.17
CA VAL A 614 -33.10 24.22 -3.09
C VAL A 614 -33.82 25.56 -3.14
N GLN A 615 -33.06 26.62 -2.84
CA GLN A 615 -33.48 28.00 -2.98
C GLN A 615 -33.19 28.45 -4.42
N VAL A 616 -34.11 29.22 -4.99
CA VAL A 616 -33.99 29.81 -6.33
C VAL A 616 -34.16 31.31 -6.20
N GLU A 617 -33.14 32.05 -6.59
CA GLU A 617 -33.15 33.51 -6.52
C GLU A 617 -33.90 34.12 -7.72
N SER A 618 -34.95 34.88 -7.41
CA SER A 618 -35.81 35.54 -8.39
C SER A 618 -35.06 36.60 -9.20
N GLY A 619 -34.88 36.36 -10.50
CA GLY A 619 -34.30 37.30 -11.46
C GLY A 619 -32.90 36.92 -11.94
N THR A 620 -32.09 36.27 -11.11
CA THR A 620 -30.79 35.68 -11.51
C THR A 620 -30.94 34.21 -11.93
N ASN A 621 -32.02 33.54 -11.53
CA ASN A 621 -32.18 32.08 -11.61
C ASN A 621 -30.97 31.36 -10.96
N ALA A 622 -30.42 31.91 -9.88
CA ALA A 622 -29.39 31.26 -9.09
C ALA A 622 -30.02 30.21 -8.15
N PHE A 623 -29.63 28.96 -8.35
CA PHE A 623 -29.97 27.80 -7.53
C PHE A 623 -28.92 27.59 -6.43
N LYS A 624 -29.35 27.57 -5.17
CA LYS A 624 -28.53 27.21 -4.00
C LYS A 624 -29.17 26.02 -3.28
N CYS A 625 -28.52 24.85 -3.32
CA CYS A 625 -28.99 23.65 -2.62
C CYS A 625 -28.36 23.54 -1.22
N GLN A 626 -29.17 23.15 -0.22
CA GLN A 626 -28.70 22.95 1.16
C GLN A 626 -27.61 21.87 1.32
N CYS A 627 -27.39 21.00 0.34
CA CYS A 627 -26.26 20.06 0.36
C CYS A 627 -24.90 20.73 0.09
N ALA A 628 -24.88 21.98 -0.40
CA ALA A 628 -23.69 22.80 -0.71
C ALA A 628 -22.64 22.17 -1.65
N LYS A 629 -22.94 21.04 -2.32
CA LYS A 629 -22.01 20.31 -3.20
C LYS A 629 -21.32 21.19 -4.24
N PHE A 630 -22.04 22.14 -4.84
CA PHE A 630 -21.43 23.07 -5.81
C PHE A 630 -20.35 23.95 -5.19
N THR A 631 -20.59 24.48 -3.99
CA THR A 631 -19.59 25.32 -3.30
C THR A 631 -18.38 24.51 -2.83
N ARG A 632 -18.62 23.27 -2.35
CA ARG A 632 -17.57 22.37 -1.86
C ARG A 632 -16.73 21.73 -2.97
N ASP A 633 -17.39 21.11 -3.95
CA ASP A 633 -16.76 20.31 -5.01
C ASP A 633 -16.60 21.06 -6.34
N GLY A 634 -17.25 22.22 -6.51
CA GLY A 634 -17.28 22.94 -7.79
C GLY A 634 -18.12 22.28 -8.89
N ILE A 635 -18.94 21.27 -8.55
CA ILE A 635 -19.86 20.60 -9.47
C ILE A 635 -21.29 20.59 -8.91
N LEU A 636 -22.28 20.68 -9.79
CA LEU A 636 -23.70 20.63 -9.42
C LEU A 636 -24.08 19.26 -8.84
N CYS A 637 -25.00 19.27 -7.88
CA CYS A 637 -25.60 18.05 -7.32
C CYS A 637 -26.82 17.58 -8.11
N CYS A 638 -27.14 16.31 -7.93
CA CYS A 638 -28.37 15.64 -8.35
C CYS A 638 -29.64 16.46 -8.04
N HIS A 639 -29.67 17.17 -6.91
CA HIS A 639 -30.79 18.02 -6.53
C HIS A 639 -30.99 19.21 -7.48
N ILE A 640 -29.91 19.90 -7.88
CA ILE A 640 -30.01 21.02 -8.82
C ILE A 640 -30.27 20.49 -10.24
N PHE A 641 -29.64 19.38 -10.65
CA PHE A 641 -29.92 18.74 -11.94
C PHE A 641 -31.38 18.29 -12.10
N ARG A 642 -32.03 17.84 -11.01
CA ARG A 642 -33.44 17.48 -11.05
C ARG A 642 -34.33 18.71 -11.30
N LEU A 643 -34.00 19.85 -10.71
CA LEU A 643 -34.69 21.12 -11.01
C LEU A 643 -34.38 21.62 -12.43
N PHE A 644 -33.15 21.49 -12.91
CA PHE A 644 -32.81 21.85 -14.29
C PHE A 644 -33.65 21.04 -15.30
N THR A 645 -33.83 19.75 -15.06
CA THR A 645 -34.74 18.90 -15.83
C THR A 645 -36.19 19.41 -15.77
N GLN A 646 -36.67 19.82 -14.59
CA GLN A 646 -38.02 20.34 -14.39
C GLN A 646 -38.25 21.70 -15.08
N PHE A 647 -37.23 22.56 -15.15
CA PHE A 647 -37.28 23.88 -15.77
C PHE A 647 -36.87 23.90 -17.25
N GLY A 648 -36.53 22.75 -17.84
CA GLY A 648 -36.08 22.66 -19.24
C GLY A 648 -34.71 23.29 -19.50
N ILE A 649 -33.87 23.40 -18.46
CA ILE A 649 -32.50 23.91 -18.56
C ILE A 649 -31.62 22.84 -19.21
N ASN A 650 -31.38 23.03 -20.52
CA ASN A 650 -30.72 22.07 -21.40
C ASN A 650 -29.18 22.20 -21.42
N GLN A 651 -28.61 23.19 -20.76
CA GLN A 651 -27.17 23.45 -20.67
C GLN A 651 -26.84 23.91 -19.26
N ILE A 652 -25.64 23.57 -18.78
CA ILE A 652 -25.13 24.06 -17.48
C ILE A 652 -24.85 25.57 -17.63
N PRO A 653 -25.50 26.46 -16.86
CA PRO A 653 -25.23 27.89 -16.94
C PRO A 653 -23.79 28.22 -16.55
N GLU A 654 -23.19 29.25 -17.16
CA GLU A 654 -21.77 29.60 -16.99
C GLU A 654 -21.35 29.80 -15.52
N GLN A 655 -22.23 30.37 -14.69
CA GLN A 655 -22.00 30.55 -13.25
C GLN A 655 -21.80 29.24 -12.46
N TYR A 656 -22.15 28.09 -13.06
CA TYR A 656 -21.95 26.76 -12.50
C TYR A 656 -20.81 25.96 -13.16
N ILE A 657 -20.04 26.58 -14.05
CA ILE A 657 -18.86 25.99 -14.67
C ILE A 657 -17.63 26.55 -13.95
N VAL A 658 -17.09 25.79 -12.99
CA VAL A 658 -15.81 26.15 -12.35
C VAL A 658 -14.68 25.88 -13.34
N PRO A 659 -13.89 26.90 -13.75
CA PRO A 659 -12.87 26.73 -14.80
C PRO A 659 -11.89 25.60 -14.52
N ARG A 660 -11.53 25.39 -13.24
CA ARG A 660 -10.63 24.31 -12.78
C ARG A 660 -10.93 22.94 -13.40
N TRP A 661 -12.21 22.61 -13.56
CA TRP A 661 -12.66 21.28 -13.97
C TRP A 661 -12.75 21.08 -15.48
N THR A 662 -12.47 22.13 -16.26
CA THR A 662 -12.53 22.09 -17.72
C THR A 662 -11.26 21.50 -18.33
N GLU A 663 -11.35 20.94 -19.55
CA GLU A 663 -10.19 20.36 -20.24
C GLU A 663 -9.06 21.39 -20.45
N LYS A 664 -9.42 22.62 -20.83
CA LYS A 664 -8.47 23.68 -21.22
C LYS A 664 -7.75 24.33 -20.04
N PHE A 665 -8.22 24.14 -18.81
CA PHE A 665 -7.72 24.87 -17.64
C PHE A 665 -6.20 24.75 -17.44
N ARG A 666 -5.67 23.53 -17.53
CA ARG A 666 -4.23 23.26 -17.36
C ARG A 666 -3.43 23.99 -18.44
N GLU A 667 -3.82 23.86 -19.71
CA GLU A 667 -3.15 24.47 -20.86
C GLU A 667 -3.19 26.01 -20.80
N GLU A 668 -4.34 26.59 -20.47
CA GLU A 668 -4.52 28.02 -20.31
C GLU A 668 -3.67 28.58 -19.17
N LYS A 669 -3.61 27.88 -18.03
CA LYS A 669 -2.74 28.26 -16.90
C LYS A 669 -1.27 28.15 -17.26
N GLU A 670 -0.85 27.04 -17.87
CA GLU A 670 0.52 26.89 -18.37
C GLU A 670 0.89 27.99 -19.36
N LYS A 671 -0.01 28.38 -20.26
CA LYS A 671 0.20 29.47 -21.21
C LYS A 671 0.35 30.82 -20.51
N GLN A 672 -0.55 31.14 -19.56
CA GLN A 672 -0.45 32.34 -18.72
C GLN A 672 0.88 32.42 -17.95
N TYR A 673 1.38 31.28 -17.47
CA TYR A 673 2.70 31.21 -16.83
C TYR A 673 3.84 31.39 -17.84
N LYS A 674 3.80 30.72 -19.00
CA LYS A 674 4.80 30.88 -20.08
C LYS A 674 4.90 32.34 -20.55
N GLU A 675 3.78 33.05 -20.63
CA GLU A 675 3.73 34.48 -20.98
C GLU A 675 4.32 35.37 -19.87
N LYS A 676 3.89 35.23 -18.61
CA LYS A 676 4.45 36.01 -17.47
C LYS A 676 5.96 35.80 -17.30
N CYS A 677 6.44 34.57 -17.48
CA CYS A 677 7.85 34.24 -17.30
C CYS A 677 8.71 34.71 -18.48
N SER A 678 8.12 35.20 -19.59
CA SER A 678 8.86 35.87 -20.66
C SER A 678 9.36 37.26 -20.26
N GLU A 679 8.81 37.87 -19.21
CA GLU A 679 9.25 39.17 -18.69
C GLU A 679 10.34 39.04 -17.61
N GLN A 680 10.39 37.90 -16.91
CA GLN A 680 11.42 37.53 -15.93
C GLN A 680 11.76 36.03 -16.04
N MET A 681 12.75 35.68 -16.85
CA MET A 681 13.12 34.28 -17.13
C MET A 681 14.11 33.69 -16.12
N ASP A 682 13.58 32.94 -15.15
CA ASP A 682 14.37 31.92 -14.46
C ASP A 682 14.82 30.80 -15.44
N THR A 683 16.02 30.26 -15.22
CA THR A 683 16.62 29.19 -16.01
C THR A 683 15.90 27.85 -15.78
N THR A 684 15.48 27.59 -14.54
CA THR A 684 14.72 26.39 -14.12
C THR A 684 13.47 26.20 -14.98
N MET A 685 12.70 27.27 -15.14
CA MET A 685 11.42 27.24 -15.84
C MET A 685 11.57 27.16 -17.37
N ARG A 686 12.72 27.56 -17.93
CA ARG A 686 13.07 27.25 -19.33
C ARG A 686 13.32 25.75 -19.53
N TYR A 687 14.07 25.13 -18.61
CA TYR A 687 14.37 23.71 -18.66
C TYR A 687 13.09 22.85 -18.58
N THR A 688 12.24 23.06 -17.58
CA THR A 688 10.98 22.29 -17.42
C THR A 688 10.09 22.41 -18.67
N ASN A 689 9.90 23.63 -19.19
CA ASN A 689 9.08 23.86 -20.39
C ASN A 689 9.65 23.20 -21.65
N PHE A 690 10.99 23.13 -21.79
CA PHE A 690 11.64 22.41 -22.87
C PHE A 690 11.44 20.90 -22.73
N MET A 691 11.68 20.33 -21.55
CA MET A 691 11.56 18.90 -21.29
C MET A 691 10.13 18.39 -21.52
N THR A 692 9.10 19.10 -21.05
CA THR A 692 7.69 18.74 -21.32
C THR A 692 7.38 18.71 -22.82
N LYS A 693 7.77 19.76 -23.56
CA LYS A 693 7.56 19.81 -25.03
C LYS A 693 8.32 18.71 -25.76
N MET A 694 9.54 18.40 -25.35
CA MET A 694 10.35 17.34 -25.96
C MET A 694 9.77 15.94 -25.70
N ALA A 695 9.14 15.71 -24.55
CA ALA A 695 8.41 14.47 -24.28
C ALA A 695 7.19 14.31 -25.19
N ASP A 696 6.38 15.37 -25.36
CA ASP A 696 5.21 15.38 -26.25
C ASP A 696 5.62 15.19 -27.72
N LEU A 697 6.71 15.82 -28.16
CA LEU A 697 7.27 15.61 -29.50
C LEU A 697 7.77 14.19 -29.69
N GLY A 698 8.60 13.68 -28.77
CA GLY A 698 9.17 12.32 -28.85
C GLY A 698 8.08 11.25 -28.96
N LYS A 699 6.99 11.39 -28.20
CA LYS A 699 5.79 10.54 -28.29
C LYS A 699 5.16 10.51 -29.69
N THR A 700 5.12 11.66 -30.37
CA THR A 700 4.58 11.79 -31.73
C THR A 700 5.55 11.25 -32.80
N ILE A 701 6.84 11.42 -32.58
CA ILE A 701 7.90 11.20 -33.58
C ILE A 701 8.41 9.75 -33.56
N CYS A 702 8.56 9.12 -32.39
CA CYS A 702 9.08 7.76 -32.26
C CYS A 702 8.17 6.66 -32.84
N SER A 703 6.95 7.00 -33.27
CA SER A 703 6.04 6.07 -33.98
C SER A 703 6.20 6.08 -35.50
N ASP A 704 6.99 7.01 -36.05
CA ASP A 704 7.16 7.21 -37.49
C ASP A 704 8.63 7.51 -37.81
N GLY A 705 9.34 6.51 -38.35
CA GLY A 705 10.78 6.60 -38.64
C GLY A 705 11.16 7.78 -39.55
N ALA A 706 10.32 8.13 -40.53
CA ALA A 706 10.61 9.26 -41.42
C ALA A 706 10.51 10.61 -40.71
N LYS A 707 9.60 10.74 -39.74
CA LYS A 707 9.55 11.92 -38.86
C LYS A 707 10.70 11.94 -37.87
N TYR A 708 11.14 10.78 -37.37
CA TYR A 708 12.30 10.66 -36.49
C TYR A 708 13.58 11.14 -37.16
N ASP A 709 13.89 10.62 -38.35
CA ASP A 709 15.09 11.01 -39.10
C ASP A 709 15.06 12.52 -39.45
N ALA A 710 13.90 13.03 -39.87
CA ALA A 710 13.72 14.47 -40.16
C ALA A 710 13.87 15.36 -38.92
N PHE A 711 13.40 14.92 -37.75
CA PHE A 711 13.56 15.67 -36.51
C PHE A 711 15.00 15.67 -36.00
N MET A 712 15.67 14.51 -36.04
CA MET A 712 17.08 14.40 -35.65
C MET A 712 17.97 15.30 -36.52
N LEU A 713 17.72 15.36 -37.83
CA LEU A 713 18.41 16.30 -38.73
C LEU A 713 18.27 17.77 -38.32
N GLU A 714 17.09 18.20 -37.84
CA GLU A 714 16.94 19.58 -37.34
C GLU A 714 17.57 19.77 -35.94
N VAL A 715 17.58 18.75 -35.08
CA VAL A 715 18.32 18.78 -33.81
C VAL A 715 19.82 18.95 -34.07
N ASP A 716 20.38 18.23 -35.04
CA ASP A 716 21.78 18.33 -35.43
C ASP A 716 22.12 19.73 -35.97
N LYS A 717 21.28 20.29 -36.87
CA LYS A 717 21.44 21.69 -37.31
C LYS A 717 21.33 22.70 -36.17
N ILE A 718 20.45 22.46 -35.20
CA ILE A 718 20.33 23.32 -34.01
C ILE A 718 21.61 23.25 -33.17
N GLN A 719 22.22 22.07 -33.02
CA GLN A 719 23.52 21.92 -32.35
C GLN A 719 24.65 22.65 -33.11
N GLU A 720 24.72 22.52 -34.43
CA GLU A 720 25.69 23.28 -35.25
C GLU A 720 25.50 24.79 -35.10
N ASN A 721 24.25 25.27 -35.14
CA ASN A 721 23.93 26.69 -34.95
C ASN A 721 24.39 27.18 -33.56
N PHE A 722 24.14 26.43 -32.48
CA PHE A 722 24.64 26.79 -31.15
C PHE A 722 26.17 26.78 -31.05
N ALA A 723 26.87 25.86 -31.74
CA ALA A 723 28.33 25.85 -31.81
C ALA A 723 28.89 27.06 -32.58
N THR A 724 28.17 27.58 -33.58
CA THR A 724 28.56 28.81 -34.30
C THR A 724 28.21 30.10 -33.58
N ALA A 725 27.19 30.10 -32.71
CA ALA A 725 26.74 31.27 -31.95
C ALA A 725 27.65 31.66 -30.75
N GLN A 726 28.71 30.88 -30.48
CA GLN A 726 29.73 31.16 -29.45
C GLN A 726 31.04 31.75 -30.03
N LYS A 727 31.00 32.36 -31.22
CA LYS A 727 32.15 33.04 -31.87
C LYS A 727 31.92 34.52 -32.09
#